data_AF-A0A5B1QPV3-F1
#
_entry.id   AF-A0A5B1QPV3-F1
#
_cell.length_a   1.000
_cell.length_b   1.000
_cell.length_c   1.000
_cell.angle_alpha   90.00
_cell.angle_beta   90.00
_cell.angle_gamma   90.00
#
_symmetry.space_group_name_H-M   'P 1'
#
loop_
_entity.id
_entity.type
_entity.pdbx_description
1 polymer ?
#
loop_
_entity_poly.entity_id
_entity_poly.type
_entity_poly.pdbx_seq_one_letter_code
_entity_poly.pdbx_strand_id
1 'polypeptide(L)'
;MSSRHPGTPRSTILANELPLLEKLLEQFDTPVQKFAAYQTFIKVRLPPEVLDTDFSLRRHAPTLTPSGYGTTEGLFGHPAYLALLERHGLDDEFFATLEKKKLGAALEKAPLLSVPKLHIDTLSPEDDLWGSLPAYDILNLPMNKIDDIGMYGVAFIASSDLRNLILTVNALPPGKPHSVRVLFNDPSPIRLIRNILILYMLTGIPDRATAADAALHLWYSAFLPDTYEAQARVLQFEIFKSCFINTPHDMYSFQKMLTDTCLVEGQLNRPMLEDVLAPHLQTLRDPKTVRTELDRSRVSPPNIDRLHRRYCQVEPAHRQAMHHFRKTGILLPFGAATGHFDRPNSYLLSPEGKWLLDDLADPLQGWPIEEVMKAGKAHGVQRGDVYGALYFYLTDQLRTFIDRLHTIDINITFFAGTASELSKQYRSGELVKWGIVPEAGLTRVDAGTLGDSEGWARVVQEWAPLLWSGGLFLGTTVNWARGELGQHAKPSGEHVRMLTGRLMMEKKIPRPSSERSMEDVLSVIPAYESSFSAVYDTARAFMDYVIAAQNLGMKDNVFYGRGYTSVVPHRLGAKIGGIFDALPDFPDAESWYLNVNLVGHSWTERSFEIGRYPREGELGYQPNPKNETDESNTKQKPSEFMQGSSKSR
;
A
#
# COMPACT_ATOMS: atom_id res chain seq x y z
N MET A 1 27.93 -0.44 22.58
CA MET A 1 27.82 0.97 23.01
C MET A 1 27.54 1.80 21.77
N SER A 2 26.42 2.50 21.71
CA SER A 2 26.01 3.26 20.52
C SER A 2 27.00 4.39 20.26
N SER A 3 27.61 4.42 19.07
CA SER A 3 28.56 5.45 18.62
C SER A 3 27.95 6.86 18.49
N ARG A 4 26.70 7.05 18.91
CA ARG A 4 25.86 8.22 18.58
C ARG A 4 25.26 8.93 19.80
N HIS A 5 25.93 8.90 20.96
CA HIS A 5 25.55 9.81 22.05
C HIS A 5 25.89 11.27 21.66
N PRO A 6 24.99 12.23 21.88
CA PRO A 6 25.30 13.65 21.68
C PRO A 6 26.60 14.03 22.42
N GLY A 7 27.57 14.60 21.70
CA GLY A 7 28.88 14.96 22.24
C GLY A 7 30.00 13.91 22.07
N THR A 8 29.74 12.78 21.41
CA THR A 8 30.80 11.81 21.07
C THR A 8 31.81 12.45 20.08
N PRO A 9 33.12 12.43 20.36
CA PRO A 9 34.12 13.01 19.45
C PRO A 9 34.10 12.35 18.06
N ARG A 10 34.23 13.16 16.99
CA ARG A 10 34.19 12.67 15.59
C ARG A 10 35.20 11.55 15.32
N SER A 11 36.41 11.65 15.88
CA SER A 11 37.45 10.63 15.80
C SER A 11 37.02 9.29 16.41
N THR A 12 36.23 9.32 17.48
CA THR A 12 35.68 8.10 18.12
C THR A 12 34.57 7.48 17.27
N ILE A 13 33.73 8.30 16.65
CA ILE A 13 32.71 7.83 15.69
C ILE A 13 33.41 7.13 14.52
N LEU A 14 34.40 7.77 13.91
CA LEU A 14 35.18 7.19 12.81
C LEU A 14 35.87 5.88 13.22
N ALA A 15 36.56 5.84 14.37
CA ALA A 15 37.25 4.64 14.83
C ALA A 15 36.31 3.44 15.06
N ASN A 16 35.11 3.67 15.60
CA ASN A 16 34.12 2.61 15.86
C ASN A 16 33.50 2.04 14.58
N GLU A 17 33.42 2.86 13.54
CA GLU A 17 32.80 2.50 12.25
C GLU A 17 33.80 1.83 11.29
N LEU A 18 35.11 2.00 11.52
CA LEU A 18 36.17 1.47 10.67
C LEU A 18 36.11 -0.06 10.44
N PRO A 19 35.92 -0.92 11.46
CA PRO A 19 35.85 -2.38 11.24
C PRO A 19 34.66 -2.81 10.39
N LEU A 20 33.57 -2.04 10.41
CA LEU A 20 32.39 -2.28 9.58
C LEU A 20 32.64 -1.86 8.14
N LEU A 21 33.31 -0.72 7.93
CA LEU A 21 33.72 -0.29 6.60
C LEU A 21 34.68 -1.30 5.97
N GLU A 22 35.66 -1.77 6.74
CA GLU A 22 36.62 -2.79 6.28
C GLU A 22 35.91 -4.05 5.82
N LYS A 23 35.06 -4.64 6.68
CA LYS A 23 34.23 -5.80 6.32
C LYS A 23 33.33 -5.55 5.13
N LEU A 24 32.84 -4.32 4.93
CA LEU A 24 32.02 -3.96 3.79
C LEU A 24 32.86 -3.94 2.51
N LEU A 25 34.04 -3.29 2.52
CA LEU A 25 34.90 -3.19 1.34
C LEU A 25 35.54 -4.52 0.94
N GLU A 26 35.70 -5.46 1.88
CA GLU A 26 36.14 -6.84 1.62
C GLU A 26 35.11 -7.68 0.83
N GLN A 27 33.85 -7.25 0.76
CA GLN A 27 32.78 -8.00 0.07
C GLN A 27 32.68 -7.69 -1.43
N PHE A 28 33.52 -6.79 -1.94
CA PHE A 28 33.47 -6.36 -3.34
C PHE A 28 34.81 -6.60 -4.00
N ASP A 29 34.79 -6.97 -5.28
CA ASP A 29 36.01 -7.33 -6.01
C ASP A 29 36.63 -6.13 -6.73
N THR A 30 35.79 -5.20 -7.23
CA THR A 30 36.25 -4.09 -8.06
C THR A 30 36.35 -2.76 -7.29
N PRO A 31 37.32 -1.89 -7.63
CA PRO A 31 37.40 -0.54 -7.06
C PRO A 31 36.13 0.30 -7.26
N VAL A 32 35.41 0.11 -8.37
CA VAL A 32 34.15 0.85 -8.62
C VAL A 32 33.04 0.41 -7.66
N GLN A 33 32.90 -0.90 -7.42
CA GLN A 33 31.94 -1.42 -6.44
C GLN A 33 32.34 -1.05 -5.01
N LYS A 34 33.63 -1.16 -4.67
CA LYS A 34 34.18 -0.70 -3.39
C LYS A 34 33.94 0.79 -3.17
N PHE A 35 34.05 1.60 -4.22
CA PHE A 35 33.78 3.04 -4.15
C PHE A 35 32.30 3.34 -3.93
N ALA A 36 31.40 2.66 -4.65
CA ALA A 36 29.96 2.77 -4.44
C ALA A 36 29.57 2.35 -3.02
N ALA A 37 30.14 1.25 -2.52
CA ALA A 37 29.98 0.77 -1.15
C ALA A 37 30.54 1.74 -0.10
N TYR A 38 31.70 2.35 -0.38
CA TYR A 38 32.30 3.40 0.45
C TYR A 38 31.41 4.66 0.52
N GLN A 39 30.98 5.19 -0.63
CA GLN A 39 30.07 6.34 -0.70
C GLN A 39 28.77 6.07 0.05
N THR A 40 28.25 4.85 -0.09
CA THR A 40 27.08 4.36 0.64
C THR A 40 27.32 4.33 2.14
N PHE A 41 28.42 3.69 2.57
CA PHE A 41 28.78 3.57 3.98
C PHE A 41 28.85 4.92 4.65
N ILE A 42 29.52 5.86 4.01
CA ILE A 42 29.69 7.23 4.47
C ILE A 42 28.34 7.90 4.65
N LYS A 43 27.50 7.87 3.62
CA LYS A 43 26.19 8.48 3.66
C LYS A 43 25.34 7.87 4.79
N VAL A 44 25.34 6.55 4.95
CA VAL A 44 24.42 5.84 5.85
C VAL A 44 24.91 5.80 7.31
N ARG A 45 26.20 5.63 7.53
CA ARG A 45 26.77 5.32 8.86
C ARG A 45 27.35 6.55 9.54
N LEU A 46 27.81 7.55 8.79
CA LEU A 46 28.45 8.73 9.36
C LEU A 46 27.45 9.91 9.46
N PRO A 47 27.49 10.69 10.55
CA PRO A 47 26.69 11.90 10.69
C PRO A 47 27.04 12.93 9.59
N PRO A 48 26.08 13.76 9.11
CA PRO A 48 26.34 14.81 8.11
C PRO A 48 27.49 15.74 8.48
N GLU A 49 27.69 16.01 9.77
CA GLU A 49 28.74 16.89 10.29
C GLU A 49 30.15 16.30 10.11
N VAL A 50 30.26 14.98 9.89
CA VAL A 50 31.51 14.28 9.57
C VAL A 50 31.79 14.28 8.05
N LEU A 51 30.76 14.55 7.24
CA LEU A 51 30.80 14.51 5.77
C LEU A 51 31.19 15.84 5.11
N ASP A 52 31.20 16.94 5.86
CA ASP A 52 31.40 18.31 5.38
C ASP A 52 32.87 18.63 4.98
N THR A 53 33.64 17.59 4.63
CA THR A 53 34.99 17.75 4.08
C THR A 53 34.94 17.55 2.57
N ASP A 54 35.17 18.64 1.85
CA ASP A 54 35.26 18.66 0.39
C ASP A 54 36.21 17.56 -0.10
N PHE A 55 35.74 16.71 -1.03
CA PHE A 55 36.54 15.65 -1.65
C PHE A 55 37.84 16.19 -2.27
N SER A 56 37.87 17.47 -2.67
CA SER A 56 39.05 18.13 -3.22
C SER A 56 40.18 18.31 -2.18
N LEU A 57 39.85 18.29 -0.88
CA LEU A 57 40.81 18.35 0.24
C LEU A 57 41.58 17.04 0.44
N ARG A 58 41.19 15.97 -0.26
CA ARG A 58 41.90 14.68 -0.22
C ARG A 58 43.32 14.77 -0.77
N ARG A 59 43.64 15.77 -1.61
CA ARG A 59 44.99 15.91 -2.17
C ARG A 59 46.00 15.96 -1.05
N HIS A 60 46.93 15.00 -1.03
CA HIS A 60 48.12 15.06 -0.22
C HIS A 60 48.76 16.45 -0.35
N ALA A 61 48.58 17.31 0.65
CA ALA A 61 49.47 18.43 0.84
C ALA A 61 50.83 17.79 1.19
N PRO A 62 51.90 17.95 0.38
CA PRO A 62 53.20 17.32 0.65
C PRO A 62 53.86 17.82 1.94
N THR A 63 53.21 18.75 2.64
CA THR A 63 53.65 19.39 3.88
C THR A 63 52.99 18.83 5.14
N LEU A 64 52.35 17.65 5.10
CA LEU A 64 52.06 16.89 6.32
C LEU A 64 53.37 16.39 6.93
N THR A 65 53.99 17.26 7.72
CA THR A 65 55.21 16.96 8.49
C THR A 65 55.00 15.71 9.37
N PRO A 66 56.08 14.97 9.71
CA PRO A 66 56.01 13.74 10.54
C PRO A 66 55.40 13.92 11.94
N SER A 67 55.09 15.16 12.35
CA SER A 67 54.46 15.50 13.63
C SER A 67 53.15 16.30 13.50
N GLY A 68 52.57 16.41 12.31
CA GLY A 68 51.41 17.25 12.05
C GLY A 68 50.08 16.49 12.12
N TYR A 69 49.31 16.72 13.18
CA TYR A 69 47.88 16.42 13.21
C TYR A 69 47.19 17.06 12.00
N GLY A 70 47.02 16.29 10.92
CA GLY A 70 45.87 16.50 10.04
C GLY A 70 44.63 16.45 10.92
N THR A 71 43.68 17.37 10.73
CA THR A 71 42.51 17.46 11.59
C THR A 71 41.80 16.09 11.61
N THR A 72 41.90 15.34 12.71
CA THR A 72 41.19 14.06 12.92
C THR A 72 39.66 14.26 13.03
N GLU A 73 39.21 15.48 12.74
CA GLU A 73 37.83 15.94 12.80
C GLU A 73 37.06 15.69 11.49
N GLY A 74 37.74 15.26 10.42
CA GLY A 74 37.15 14.92 9.13
C GLY A 74 37.47 13.49 8.69
N LEU A 75 36.54 12.89 7.93
CA LEU A 75 36.66 11.54 7.38
C LEU A 75 37.95 11.35 6.56
N PHE A 76 38.28 12.31 5.69
CA PHE A 76 39.47 12.28 4.83
C PHE A 76 40.76 12.73 5.54
N GLY A 77 40.67 13.20 6.79
CA GLY A 77 41.81 13.51 7.64
C GLY A 77 42.21 12.35 8.58
N HIS A 78 41.39 11.29 8.65
CA HIS A 78 41.63 10.17 9.56
C HIS A 78 42.58 9.14 8.91
N PRO A 79 43.80 8.93 9.44
CA PRO A 79 44.84 8.13 8.78
C PRO A 79 44.41 6.67 8.55
N ALA A 80 43.62 6.08 9.46
CA ALA A 80 43.13 4.71 9.30
C ALA A 80 42.10 4.56 8.17
N TYR A 81 41.31 5.60 7.86
CA TYR A 81 40.39 5.57 6.72
C TYR A 81 41.16 5.69 5.41
N LEU A 82 42.12 6.62 5.32
CA LEU A 82 42.97 6.77 4.14
C LEU A 82 43.71 5.45 3.83
N ALA A 83 44.36 4.86 4.83
CA ALA A 83 45.05 3.58 4.67
C ALA A 83 44.11 2.44 4.25
N LEU A 84 42.89 2.41 4.80
CA LEU A 84 41.87 1.44 4.40
C LEU A 84 41.45 1.63 2.94
N LEU A 85 41.24 2.87 2.50
CA LEU A 85 40.83 3.15 1.11
C LEU A 85 41.93 2.79 0.11
N GLU A 86 43.18 3.15 0.40
CA GLU A 86 44.33 2.78 -0.42
C GLU A 86 44.46 1.26 -0.55
N ARG A 87 44.35 0.52 0.56
CA ARG A 87 44.40 -0.95 0.54
C ARG A 87 43.30 -1.58 -0.31
N HIS A 88 42.19 -0.87 -0.50
CA HIS A 88 41.04 -1.32 -1.28
C HIS A 88 40.99 -0.74 -2.70
N GLY A 89 42.07 -0.11 -3.18
CA GLY A 89 42.18 0.42 -4.55
C GLY A 89 41.39 1.72 -4.77
N LEU A 90 41.09 2.43 -3.69
CA LEU A 90 40.38 3.71 -3.66
C LEU A 90 41.38 4.84 -3.35
N ASP A 91 42.50 4.86 -4.05
CA ASP A 91 43.63 5.79 -3.89
C ASP A 91 43.44 7.09 -4.71
N ASP A 92 44.37 8.03 -4.58
CA ASP A 92 44.30 9.32 -5.28
C ASP A 92 44.23 9.19 -6.81
N GLU A 93 44.80 8.11 -7.38
CA GLU A 93 44.74 7.84 -8.82
C GLU A 93 43.32 7.41 -9.26
N PHE A 94 42.67 6.54 -8.50
CA PHE A 94 41.28 6.16 -8.72
C PHE A 94 40.36 7.40 -8.70
N PHE A 95 40.53 8.28 -7.71
CA PHE A 95 39.74 9.51 -7.59
C PHE A 95 40.05 10.53 -8.69
N ALA A 96 41.32 10.71 -9.05
CA ALA A 96 41.72 11.56 -10.18
C ALA A 96 41.14 11.07 -11.51
N THR A 97 41.03 9.74 -11.69
CA THR A 97 40.40 9.12 -12.86
C THR A 97 38.89 9.35 -12.88
N LEU A 98 38.25 9.34 -11.71
CA LEU A 98 36.82 9.63 -11.54
C LEU A 98 36.49 11.11 -11.86
N GLU A 99 37.33 12.05 -11.40
CA GLU A 99 37.23 13.48 -11.73
C GLU A 99 37.44 13.74 -13.23
N LYS A 100 38.44 13.10 -13.84
CA LYS A 100 38.68 13.19 -15.29
C LYS A 100 37.52 12.60 -16.11
N LYS A 101 36.88 11.52 -15.67
CA LYS A 101 35.67 10.96 -16.30
C LYS A 101 34.46 11.89 -16.21
N LYS A 102 34.30 12.64 -15.11
CA LYS A 102 33.26 13.69 -14.99
C LYS A 102 33.49 14.85 -15.97
N LEU A 103 34.74 15.12 -16.37
CA LEU A 103 35.08 16.15 -17.36
C LEU A 103 34.95 15.67 -18.83
N GLY A 104 34.69 14.38 -19.08
CA GLY A 104 34.84 13.74 -20.39
C GLY A 104 33.59 13.11 -21.02
N ALA A 105 32.39 13.26 -20.43
CA ALA A 105 31.16 12.68 -20.99
C ALA A 105 30.00 13.68 -21.02
N ALA A 106 29.36 13.76 -22.18
CA ALA A 106 28.26 14.64 -22.53
C ALA A 106 27.03 14.53 -21.59
N LEU A 107 26.99 15.34 -20.54
CA LEU A 107 25.82 15.53 -19.67
C LEU A 107 25.48 17.00 -19.40
N GLU A 108 26.04 17.95 -20.16
CA GLU A 108 25.69 19.38 -20.09
C GLU A 108 24.80 19.87 -21.26
N LYS A 109 24.22 18.95 -22.05
CA LYS A 109 23.23 19.29 -23.08
C LYS A 109 21.91 18.52 -22.96
N ALA A 110 21.46 18.28 -21.73
CA ALA A 110 20.03 18.24 -21.49
C ALA A 110 19.61 19.69 -21.18
N PRO A 111 18.56 20.24 -21.82
CA PRO A 111 18.04 21.53 -21.37
C PRO A 111 17.75 21.41 -19.88
N LEU A 112 18.09 22.46 -19.12
CA LEU A 112 17.50 22.76 -17.82
C LEU A 112 15.99 22.89 -18.01
N LEU A 113 15.32 21.77 -18.28
CA LEU A 113 13.92 21.57 -18.01
C LEU A 113 13.85 21.71 -16.50
N SER A 114 13.20 22.81 -16.09
CA SER A 114 12.71 23.04 -14.75
C SER A 114 12.58 21.72 -14.01
N VAL A 115 13.50 21.47 -13.07
CA VAL A 115 13.26 20.53 -11.99
C VAL A 115 11.88 20.91 -11.48
N PRO A 116 10.85 20.06 -11.57
CA PRO A 116 9.72 20.28 -10.71
C PRO A 116 10.33 20.20 -9.32
N LYS A 117 10.46 21.35 -8.64
CA LYS A 117 10.38 21.34 -7.19
C LYS A 117 9.25 20.37 -6.92
N LEU A 118 9.52 19.29 -6.17
CA LEU A 118 8.46 18.42 -5.67
C LEU A 118 7.41 19.39 -5.11
N HIS A 119 6.32 19.60 -5.86
CA HIS A 119 5.25 20.45 -5.41
C HIS A 119 4.60 19.60 -4.32
N ILE A 120 5.12 19.72 -3.10
CA ILE A 120 4.46 19.26 -1.89
C ILE A 120 3.35 20.29 -1.58
N ASP A 121 2.54 20.58 -2.59
CA ASP A 121 1.29 21.29 -2.44
C ASP A 121 0.22 20.20 -2.51
N THR A 122 -0.24 19.82 -1.31
CA THR A 122 -1.31 18.85 -1.04
C THR A 122 -1.08 17.46 -1.62
N LEU A 123 -0.67 16.51 -0.76
CA LEU A 123 -0.87 15.07 -0.99
C LEU A 123 -2.29 14.88 -1.53
N SER A 124 -2.41 14.29 -2.72
CA SER A 124 -3.72 13.98 -3.27
C SER A 124 -4.28 12.78 -2.50
N PRO A 125 -5.60 12.51 -2.58
CA PRO A 125 -6.20 11.29 -2.01
C PRO A 125 -5.56 9.97 -2.50
N GLU A 126 -4.64 10.03 -3.48
CA GLU A 126 -3.94 8.90 -4.12
C GLU A 126 -2.61 8.56 -3.42
N ASP A 127 -2.22 9.33 -2.40
CA ASP A 127 -0.98 9.16 -1.65
C ASP A 127 -1.15 8.38 -0.33
N ASP A 128 -2.35 7.85 -0.05
CA ASP A 128 -2.61 7.21 1.23
C ASP A 128 -1.76 5.95 1.44
N LEU A 129 -1.09 5.96 2.58
CA LEU A 129 -0.25 4.88 3.07
C LEU A 129 -1.09 3.68 3.54
N TRP A 130 -2.38 3.83 3.84
CA TRP A 130 -3.25 2.73 4.25
C TRP A 130 -4.32 2.50 3.19
N GLY A 131 -4.71 1.25 2.96
CA GLY A 131 -5.86 0.94 2.12
C GLY A 131 -7.14 1.56 2.66
N SER A 132 -7.89 2.23 1.79
CA SER A 132 -9.14 2.94 2.12
C SER A 132 -10.42 2.12 1.86
N LEU A 133 -10.26 0.89 1.39
CA LEU A 133 -11.33 -0.08 1.13
C LEU A 133 -11.09 -1.32 1.98
N PRO A 134 -12.11 -2.12 2.35
CA PRO A 134 -11.88 -3.37 3.04
C PRO A 134 -11.06 -4.36 2.23
N ALA A 135 -10.20 -5.14 2.90
CA ALA A 135 -9.40 -6.18 2.29
C ALA A 135 -10.25 -7.35 1.80
N TYR A 136 -9.78 -7.99 0.73
CA TYR A 136 -10.44 -9.15 0.14
C TYR A 136 -9.43 -10.19 -0.36
N ASP A 137 -9.88 -11.43 -0.49
CA ASP A 137 -9.16 -12.51 -1.17
C ASP A 137 -9.44 -12.41 -2.69
N ILE A 138 -8.42 -12.09 -3.48
CA ILE A 138 -8.57 -11.92 -4.94
C ILE A 138 -8.75 -13.26 -5.69
N LEU A 139 -8.34 -14.37 -5.11
CA LEU A 139 -8.57 -15.68 -5.71
C LEU A 139 -10.02 -16.11 -5.51
N ASN A 140 -10.54 -15.93 -4.29
CA ASN A 140 -11.85 -16.39 -3.82
C ASN A 140 -12.22 -17.76 -4.42
N LEU A 141 -11.37 -18.76 -4.14
CA LEU A 141 -11.45 -20.11 -4.71
C LEU A 141 -12.83 -20.78 -4.55
N PRO A 142 -13.60 -20.57 -3.46
CA PRO A 142 -14.95 -21.12 -3.34
C PRO A 142 -15.90 -20.68 -4.47
N MET A 143 -15.73 -19.45 -4.98
CA MET A 143 -16.57 -18.88 -6.05
C MET A 143 -15.91 -18.95 -7.42
N ASN A 144 -14.60 -19.15 -7.48
CA ASN A 144 -13.84 -19.18 -8.72
C ASN A 144 -13.10 -20.51 -8.87
N LYS A 145 -13.58 -21.34 -9.80
CA LYS A 145 -12.83 -22.50 -10.27
C LYS A 145 -11.68 -22.01 -11.15
N ILE A 146 -10.53 -21.77 -10.53
CA ILE A 146 -9.28 -21.66 -11.26
C ILE A 146 -8.85 -23.09 -11.54
N ASP A 147 -8.58 -23.42 -12.80
CA ASP A 147 -8.11 -24.76 -13.17
C ASP A 147 -6.96 -25.17 -12.24
N ASP A 148 -6.96 -26.42 -11.79
CA ASP A 148 -6.08 -26.96 -10.72
C ASP A 148 -4.64 -27.16 -11.23
N ILE A 149 -4.09 -26.16 -11.90
CA ILE A 149 -2.71 -26.11 -12.41
C ILE A 149 -1.68 -25.92 -11.29
N GLY A 150 -2.12 -25.81 -10.03
CA GLY A 150 -1.26 -25.70 -8.84
C GLY A 150 -0.45 -24.41 -8.74
N MET A 151 -0.62 -23.46 -9.67
CA MET A 151 0.12 -22.19 -9.69
C MET A 151 -0.83 -21.01 -9.94
N TYR A 152 -0.79 -20.00 -9.06
CA TYR A 152 -1.58 -18.78 -9.16
C TYR A 152 -0.68 -17.58 -9.44
N GLY A 153 -0.79 -17.00 -10.63
CA GLY A 153 -0.17 -15.72 -10.98
C GLY A 153 -1.08 -14.56 -10.62
N VAL A 154 -0.73 -13.79 -9.59
CA VAL A 154 -1.52 -12.65 -9.09
C VAL A 154 -0.72 -11.37 -9.26
N ALA A 155 -1.30 -10.35 -9.88
CA ALA A 155 -0.66 -9.05 -10.01
C ALA A 155 -1.42 -7.98 -9.24
N PHE A 156 -0.75 -7.31 -8.31
CA PHE A 156 -1.19 -6.09 -7.66
C PHE A 156 -0.47 -4.90 -8.31
N ILE A 157 -1.11 -4.24 -9.27
CA ILE A 157 -0.41 -3.32 -10.18
C ILE A 157 -0.38 -1.86 -9.68
N ALA A 158 -1.15 -1.59 -8.61
CA ALA A 158 -1.22 -0.31 -7.91
C ALA A 158 -1.73 -0.51 -6.47
N SER A 159 -1.15 -1.44 -5.73
CA SER A 159 -1.58 -1.70 -4.35
C SER A 159 -0.75 -0.91 -3.35
N SER A 160 -1.44 -0.12 -2.51
CA SER A 160 -0.80 0.70 -1.49
C SER A 160 -0.24 -0.09 -0.30
N ASP A 161 -0.74 -1.30 -0.05
CA ASP A 161 -0.34 -2.15 1.06
C ASP A 161 -0.56 -3.66 0.84
N LEU A 162 -0.24 -4.49 1.85
CA LEU A 162 -0.24 -5.96 1.76
C LEU A 162 -1.58 -6.61 2.12
N ARG A 163 -2.64 -5.86 2.44
CA ARG A 163 -3.86 -6.42 3.06
C ARG A 163 -4.57 -7.46 2.18
N ASN A 164 -4.66 -7.19 0.88
CA ASN A 164 -5.29 -8.11 -0.08
C ASN A 164 -4.43 -9.37 -0.25
N LEU A 165 -3.10 -9.23 -0.31
CA LEU A 165 -2.19 -10.37 -0.37
C LEU A 165 -2.32 -11.28 0.86
N ILE A 166 -2.35 -10.68 2.06
CA ILE A 166 -2.48 -11.42 3.32
C ILE A 166 -3.78 -12.23 3.35
N LEU A 167 -4.93 -11.61 3.05
CA LEU A 167 -6.20 -12.33 3.04
C LEU A 167 -6.24 -13.41 1.96
N THR A 168 -5.72 -13.13 0.78
CA THR A 168 -5.63 -14.10 -0.33
C THR A 168 -4.84 -15.34 0.08
N VAL A 169 -3.65 -15.16 0.66
CA VAL A 169 -2.80 -16.27 1.08
C VAL A 169 -3.39 -17.02 2.29
N ASN A 170 -3.97 -16.30 3.25
CA ASN A 170 -4.60 -16.92 4.42
C ASN A 170 -5.81 -17.79 4.05
N ALA A 171 -6.54 -17.41 2.99
CA ALA A 171 -7.72 -18.12 2.49
C ALA A 171 -7.38 -19.39 1.69
N LEU A 172 -6.11 -19.63 1.33
CA LEU A 172 -5.72 -20.83 0.58
C LEU A 172 -5.98 -22.11 1.39
N PRO A 173 -6.58 -23.15 0.78
CA PRO A 173 -6.89 -24.38 1.50
C PRO A 173 -5.60 -25.10 1.94
N PRO A 174 -5.58 -25.74 3.12
CA PRO A 174 -4.44 -26.52 3.56
C PRO A 174 -4.26 -27.80 2.73
N GLY A 175 -3.03 -28.30 2.62
CA GLY A 175 -2.74 -29.66 2.14
C GLY A 175 -2.70 -29.87 0.62
N LYS A 176 -2.96 -28.85 -0.19
CA LYS A 176 -2.69 -28.88 -1.64
C LYS A 176 -1.39 -28.13 -1.95
N PRO A 177 -0.56 -28.62 -2.88
CA PRO A 177 0.61 -27.88 -3.36
C PRO A 177 0.10 -26.68 -4.16
N HIS A 178 0.08 -25.50 -3.53
CA HIS A 178 -0.15 -24.25 -4.20
C HIS A 178 1.18 -23.51 -4.31
N SER A 179 1.49 -23.03 -5.50
CA SER A 179 2.51 -22.04 -5.74
C SER A 179 1.82 -20.71 -6.05
N VAL A 180 2.21 -19.64 -5.37
CA VAL A 180 1.67 -18.30 -5.60
C VAL A 180 2.79 -17.40 -6.10
N ARG A 181 2.66 -16.92 -7.33
CA ARG A 181 3.56 -15.92 -7.90
C ARG A 181 2.86 -14.57 -7.86
N VAL A 182 3.39 -13.67 -7.06
CA VAL A 182 2.84 -12.35 -6.81
C VAL A 182 3.71 -11.31 -7.51
N LEU A 183 3.14 -10.62 -8.49
CA LEU A 183 3.69 -9.41 -9.06
C LEU A 183 3.16 -8.21 -8.29
N PHE A 184 4.01 -7.48 -7.59
CA PHE A 184 3.62 -6.33 -6.78
C PHE A 184 4.26 -5.05 -7.30
N ASN A 185 3.45 -4.05 -7.63
CA ASN A 185 3.91 -2.78 -8.19
C ASN A 185 3.28 -1.60 -7.48
N ASP A 186 4.12 -0.61 -7.17
CA ASP A 186 3.68 0.72 -6.72
C ASP A 186 4.72 1.76 -7.15
N PRO A 187 4.32 2.87 -7.80
CA PRO A 187 5.25 3.93 -8.14
C PRO A 187 5.75 4.71 -6.91
N SER A 188 5.06 4.63 -5.77
CA SER A 188 5.44 5.30 -4.53
C SER A 188 6.54 4.53 -3.79
N PRO A 189 7.75 5.11 -3.67
CA PRO A 189 8.85 4.43 -3.01
C PRO A 189 8.58 4.09 -1.55
N ILE A 190 7.87 4.98 -0.82
CA ILE A 190 7.60 4.81 0.61
C ILE A 190 6.60 3.67 0.88
N ARG A 191 5.59 3.50 0.02
CA ARG A 191 4.65 2.38 0.12
C ARG A 191 5.34 1.06 -0.18
N LEU A 192 6.13 1.03 -1.26
CA LEU A 192 6.83 -0.17 -1.68
C LEU A 192 7.84 -0.65 -0.62
N ILE A 193 8.70 0.23 -0.10
CA ILE A 193 9.68 -0.18 0.92
C ILE A 193 8.98 -0.66 2.20
N ARG A 194 7.91 0.04 2.63
CA ARG A 194 7.22 -0.34 3.86
C ARG A 194 6.61 -1.74 3.72
N ASN A 195 6.05 -2.07 2.55
CA ASN A 195 5.53 -3.41 2.27
C ASN A 195 6.66 -4.46 2.32
N ILE A 196 7.82 -4.20 1.72
CA ILE A 196 8.98 -5.10 1.79
C ILE A 196 9.45 -5.27 3.25
N LEU A 197 9.56 -4.17 4.01
CA LEU A 197 9.98 -4.21 5.41
C LEU A 197 9.01 -4.97 6.31
N ILE A 198 7.71 -4.83 6.09
CA ILE A 198 6.69 -5.60 6.82
C ILE A 198 6.91 -7.11 6.59
N LEU A 199 7.13 -7.54 5.33
CA LEU A 199 7.43 -8.96 5.04
C LEU A 199 8.71 -9.44 5.71
N TYR A 200 9.76 -8.61 5.70
CA TYR A 200 11.03 -8.92 6.36
C TYR A 200 10.88 -8.98 7.88
N MET A 201 10.06 -8.12 8.49
CA MET A 201 9.79 -8.14 9.93
C MET A 201 9.04 -9.39 10.35
N LEU A 202 8.06 -9.83 9.56
CA LEU A 202 7.25 -11.03 9.83
C LEU A 202 8.07 -12.33 9.88
N THR A 203 9.22 -12.36 9.20
CA THR A 203 10.07 -13.56 9.06
C THR A 203 11.43 -13.42 9.71
N GLY A 204 11.91 -12.19 9.91
CA GLY A 204 13.21 -11.89 10.51
C GLY A 204 13.24 -11.92 12.04
N ILE A 205 12.08 -12.06 12.70
CA ILE A 205 11.96 -12.17 14.15
C ILE A 205 11.58 -13.62 14.50
N PRO A 206 12.38 -14.37 15.29
CA PRO A 206 12.13 -15.79 15.56
C PRO A 206 10.82 -16.07 16.29
N ASP A 207 10.44 -15.20 17.24
CA ASP A 207 9.18 -15.35 17.95
C ASP A 207 8.02 -14.84 17.09
N ARG A 208 7.14 -15.77 16.67
CA ARG A 208 5.99 -15.50 15.79
C ARG A 208 5.06 -14.40 16.34
N ALA A 209 4.83 -14.39 17.65
CA ALA A 209 3.93 -13.41 18.25
C ALA A 209 4.53 -12.00 18.19
N THR A 210 5.82 -11.88 18.54
CA THR A 210 6.60 -10.64 18.45
C THR A 210 6.77 -10.18 17.01
N ALA A 211 6.96 -11.09 16.05
CA ALA A 211 7.06 -10.77 14.63
C ALA A 211 5.77 -10.12 14.11
N ALA A 212 4.62 -10.71 14.42
CA ALA A 212 3.31 -10.16 14.06
C ALA A 212 3.05 -8.80 14.73
N ASP A 213 3.37 -8.67 16.01
CA ASP A 213 3.21 -7.42 16.77
C ASP A 213 4.10 -6.29 16.21
N ALA A 214 5.37 -6.58 15.96
CA ALA A 214 6.31 -5.60 15.43
C ALA A 214 5.96 -5.17 14.00
N ALA A 215 5.50 -6.10 13.15
CA ALA A 215 5.00 -5.80 11.81
C ALA A 215 3.72 -4.95 11.84
N LEU A 216 2.79 -5.23 12.75
CA LEU A 216 1.58 -4.43 12.96
C LEU A 216 1.93 -2.99 13.35
N HIS A 217 2.85 -2.81 14.29
CA HIS A 217 3.26 -1.48 14.74
C HIS A 217 4.01 -0.72 13.65
N LEU A 218 4.87 -1.38 12.88
CA LEU A 218 5.51 -0.78 11.71
C LEU A 218 4.48 -0.27 10.68
N TRP A 219 3.35 -0.97 10.54
CA TRP A 219 2.31 -0.63 9.59
C TRP A 219 1.42 0.53 10.06
N TYR A 220 0.95 0.48 11.32
CA TYR A 220 -0.16 1.33 11.77
C TYR A 220 0.16 2.26 12.95
N SER A 221 1.34 2.16 13.56
CA SER A 221 1.71 3.00 14.72
C SER A 221 2.72 4.08 14.33
N ALA A 222 2.47 5.32 14.77
CA ALA A 222 3.33 6.50 14.59
C ALA A 222 4.62 6.43 15.43
N PHE A 223 4.61 5.63 16.49
CA PHE A 223 5.77 5.34 17.32
C PHE A 223 5.93 3.82 17.43
N LEU A 224 7.16 3.39 17.70
CA LEU A 224 7.59 2.01 17.85
C LEU A 224 8.36 1.87 19.18
N PRO A 225 8.35 0.68 19.79
CA PRO A 225 9.36 0.30 20.76
C PRO A 225 10.76 0.34 20.16
N ASP A 226 11.76 0.68 20.98
CA ASP A 226 13.18 0.75 20.58
C ASP A 226 13.67 -0.51 19.85
N THR A 227 13.27 -1.68 20.35
CA THR A 227 13.63 -2.98 19.77
C THR A 227 13.07 -3.16 18.36
N TYR A 228 11.83 -2.71 18.11
CA TYR A 228 11.18 -2.88 16.82
C TYR A 228 11.74 -1.88 15.79
N GLU A 229 12.03 -0.64 16.22
CA GLU A 229 12.67 0.35 15.36
C GLU A 229 14.09 -0.07 14.96
N ALA A 230 14.89 -0.55 15.92
CA ALA A 230 16.22 -1.05 15.66
C ALA A 230 16.21 -2.24 14.69
N GLN A 231 15.25 -3.17 14.85
CA GLN A 231 15.09 -4.29 13.94
C GLN A 231 14.71 -3.83 12.53
N ALA A 232 13.76 -2.90 12.40
CA ALA A 232 13.37 -2.35 11.10
C ALA A 232 14.56 -1.66 10.40
N ARG A 233 15.40 -0.93 11.13
CA ARG A 233 16.63 -0.32 10.58
C ARG A 233 17.64 -1.36 10.09
N VAL A 234 17.85 -2.44 10.83
CA VAL A 234 18.75 -3.53 10.42
C VAL A 234 18.26 -4.16 9.11
N LEU A 235 16.97 -4.50 9.04
CA LEU A 235 16.37 -5.08 7.84
C LEU A 235 16.38 -4.12 6.65
N GLN A 236 16.14 -2.82 6.88
CA GLN A 236 16.27 -1.80 5.85
C GLN A 236 17.70 -1.72 5.31
N PHE A 237 18.70 -1.79 6.19
CA PHE A 237 20.10 -1.80 5.78
C PHE A 237 20.44 -3.05 4.96
N GLU A 238 19.90 -4.22 5.30
CA GLU A 238 20.06 -5.44 4.51
C GLU A 238 19.49 -5.29 3.09
N ILE A 239 18.26 -4.78 2.97
CA ILE A 239 17.61 -4.52 1.68
C ILE A 239 18.48 -3.56 0.87
N PHE A 240 18.82 -2.41 1.48
CA PHE A 240 19.65 -1.40 0.84
C PHE A 240 20.95 -2.00 0.32
N LYS A 241 21.68 -2.75 1.16
CA LYS A 241 22.95 -3.38 0.80
C LYS A 241 22.79 -4.35 -0.37
N SER A 242 21.74 -5.18 -0.37
CA SER A 242 21.48 -6.14 -1.44
C SER A 242 21.28 -5.48 -2.81
N CYS A 243 20.73 -4.27 -2.85
CA CYS A 243 20.54 -3.49 -4.08
C CYS A 243 21.85 -3.04 -4.76
N PHE A 244 22.99 -3.04 -4.05
CA PHE A 244 24.29 -2.56 -4.57
C PHE A 244 25.36 -3.65 -4.71
N ILE A 245 25.12 -4.86 -4.20
CA ILE A 245 26.11 -5.97 -4.28
C ILE A 245 26.06 -6.68 -5.64
N ASN A 246 24.93 -6.59 -6.35
CA ASN A 246 24.74 -7.35 -7.58
C ASN A 246 25.59 -6.83 -8.74
N THR A 247 25.68 -7.64 -9.80
CA THR A 247 26.43 -7.29 -11.03
C THR A 247 25.95 -5.93 -11.59
N PRO A 248 26.76 -5.21 -12.41
CA PRO A 248 26.33 -3.95 -13.02
C PRO A 248 25.01 -4.05 -13.81
N HIS A 249 24.66 -5.26 -14.30
CA HIS A 249 23.42 -5.54 -15.03
C HIS A 249 22.20 -5.73 -14.11
N ASP A 250 22.43 -5.99 -12.82
CA ASP A 250 21.40 -6.22 -11.79
C ASP A 250 21.42 -5.14 -10.70
N MET A 251 22.01 -3.98 -11.00
CA MET A 251 22.00 -2.84 -10.09
C MET A 251 20.56 -2.48 -9.68
N TYR A 252 20.36 -2.24 -8.39
CA TYR A 252 19.06 -1.97 -7.75
C TYR A 252 18.11 -3.17 -7.61
N SER A 253 18.58 -4.36 -7.99
CA SER A 253 17.87 -5.61 -7.75
C SER A 253 18.12 -6.11 -6.34
N PHE A 254 17.12 -6.70 -5.70
CA PHE A 254 17.27 -7.40 -4.42
C PHE A 254 16.60 -8.76 -4.48
N GLN A 255 17.09 -9.69 -3.68
CA GLN A 255 16.54 -11.02 -3.54
C GLN A 255 16.86 -11.56 -2.15
N LYS A 256 15.87 -12.13 -1.48
CA LYS A 256 16.04 -12.81 -0.20
C LYS A 256 15.02 -13.93 -0.06
N MET A 257 15.52 -15.11 0.24
CA MET A 257 14.69 -16.21 0.73
C MET A 257 14.32 -15.89 2.18
N LEU A 258 13.04 -15.57 2.44
CA LEU A 258 12.56 -15.19 3.77
C LEU A 258 12.28 -16.41 4.65
N THR A 259 11.85 -17.51 4.04
CA THR A 259 11.61 -18.83 4.65
C THR A 259 12.00 -19.89 3.62
N ASP A 260 11.99 -21.18 3.97
CA ASP A 260 12.27 -22.25 2.99
C ASP A 260 11.27 -22.31 1.81
N THR A 261 10.12 -21.63 1.92
CA THR A 261 9.05 -21.64 0.90
C THR A 261 8.69 -20.24 0.39
N CYS A 262 9.32 -19.16 0.89
CA CYS A 262 8.98 -17.80 0.49
C CYS A 262 10.18 -17.02 -0.02
N LEU A 263 10.16 -16.72 -1.31
CA LEU A 263 11.11 -15.82 -1.97
C LEU A 263 10.52 -14.42 -2.07
N VAL A 264 11.30 -13.42 -1.68
CA VAL A 264 11.01 -12.02 -1.96
C VAL A 264 12.15 -11.43 -2.79
N GLU A 265 11.80 -10.87 -3.93
CA GLU A 265 12.75 -10.30 -4.87
C GLU A 265 12.19 -9.09 -5.60
N GLY A 266 13.00 -8.43 -6.40
CA GLY A 266 12.50 -7.33 -7.22
C GLY A 266 13.57 -6.36 -7.67
N GLN A 267 13.12 -5.34 -8.39
CA GLN A 267 13.95 -4.26 -8.87
C GLN A 267 13.41 -2.92 -8.39
N LEU A 268 14.23 -2.21 -7.62
CA LEU A 268 13.95 -0.86 -7.16
C LEU A 268 14.50 0.14 -8.17
N ASN A 269 14.02 1.38 -8.12
CA ASN A 269 14.55 2.46 -8.95
C ASN A 269 15.54 3.32 -8.16
N ARG A 270 16.41 4.06 -8.88
CA ARG A 270 17.41 4.93 -8.27
C ARG A 270 16.81 5.99 -7.33
N PRO A 271 15.73 6.72 -7.70
CA PRO A 271 15.09 7.68 -6.80
C PRO A 271 14.64 7.04 -5.48
N MET A 272 14.09 5.82 -5.51
CA MET A 272 13.69 5.12 -4.29
C MET A 272 14.86 4.88 -3.34
N LEU A 273 16.02 4.48 -3.87
CA LEU A 273 17.19 4.21 -3.04
C LEU A 273 17.85 5.49 -2.52
N GLU A 274 18.02 6.48 -3.39
CA GLU A 274 18.76 7.72 -3.08
C GLU A 274 17.90 8.74 -2.32
N ASP A 275 16.63 8.89 -2.70
CA ASP A 275 15.76 9.98 -2.20
C ASP A 275 14.81 9.51 -1.08
N VAL A 276 14.63 8.18 -0.92
CA VAL A 276 13.75 7.64 0.13
C VAL A 276 14.52 6.74 1.10
N LEU A 277 15.14 5.64 0.66
CA LEU A 277 15.80 4.72 1.61
C LEU A 277 16.96 5.37 2.36
N ALA A 278 17.85 6.07 1.64
CA ALA A 278 19.02 6.67 2.26
C ALA A 278 18.65 7.74 3.32
N PRO A 279 17.73 8.69 3.07
CA PRO A 279 17.29 9.64 4.10
C PRO A 279 16.64 8.99 5.31
N HIS A 280 15.81 7.96 5.11
CA HIS A 280 15.14 7.25 6.21
C HIS A 280 16.13 6.45 7.07
N LEU A 281 17.21 5.93 6.48
CA LEU A 281 18.30 5.30 7.22
C LEU A 281 19.10 6.29 8.08
N GLN A 282 19.24 7.53 7.61
CA GLN A 282 20.11 8.54 8.25
C GLN A 282 19.39 9.38 9.29
N THR A 283 18.09 9.60 9.10
CA THR A 283 17.35 10.56 9.92
C THR A 283 16.93 9.91 11.23
N LEU A 284 17.57 10.36 12.32
CA LEU A 284 17.03 10.20 13.67
C LEU A 284 16.07 11.37 13.90
N ARG A 285 14.80 11.06 14.07
CA ARG A 285 13.78 12.07 14.32
C ARG A 285 13.61 12.27 15.81
N ASP A 286 13.61 13.53 16.23
CA ASP A 286 13.25 13.90 17.59
C ASP A 286 11.78 13.51 17.87
N PRO A 287 11.50 12.67 18.88
CA PRO A 287 10.15 12.24 19.20
C PRO A 287 9.18 13.40 19.49
N LYS A 288 9.67 14.51 20.05
CA LYS A 288 8.80 15.67 20.37
C LYS A 288 8.34 16.39 19.10
N THR A 289 9.23 16.54 18.13
CA THR A 289 8.92 17.11 16.82
C THR A 289 7.85 16.28 16.11
N VAL A 290 8.01 14.95 16.10
CA VAL A 290 7.02 14.04 15.49
C VAL A 290 5.69 14.07 16.23
N ARG A 291 5.70 14.13 17.56
CA ARG A 291 4.46 14.29 18.35
C ARG A 291 3.74 15.59 18.00
N THR A 292 4.47 16.69 17.83
CA THR A 292 3.90 17.98 17.44
C THR A 292 3.26 17.92 16.05
N GLU A 293 3.91 17.27 15.09
CA GLU A 293 3.33 17.04 13.75
C GLU A 293 2.10 16.12 13.77
N LEU A 294 2.13 15.07 14.59
CA LEU A 294 0.97 14.20 14.80
C LEU A 294 -0.21 14.97 15.39
N ASP A 295 0.03 15.79 16.42
CA ASP A 295 -0.99 16.61 17.05
C ASP A 295 -1.58 17.63 16.06
N ARG A 296 -0.71 18.31 15.29
CA ARG A 296 -1.11 19.25 14.23
C ARG A 296 -1.95 18.57 13.14
N SER A 297 -1.61 17.35 12.76
CA SER A 297 -2.24 16.64 11.64
C SER A 297 -3.48 15.85 12.03
N ARG A 298 -3.55 15.33 13.28
CA ARG A 298 -4.62 14.40 13.71
C ARG A 298 -5.48 14.91 14.86
N VAL A 299 -4.94 15.70 15.78
CA VAL A 299 -5.71 16.12 16.98
C VAL A 299 -6.37 17.47 16.77
N SER A 300 -5.63 18.42 16.21
CA SER A 300 -6.13 19.75 15.87
C SER A 300 -5.87 20.06 14.39
N PRO A 301 -6.46 19.26 13.47
CA PRO A 301 -6.25 19.45 12.05
C PRO A 301 -6.80 20.81 11.59
N PRO A 302 -6.23 21.41 10.53
CA PRO A 302 -6.76 22.65 9.94
C PRO A 302 -8.26 22.55 9.61
N ASN A 303 -8.73 21.36 9.22
CA ASN A 303 -10.12 21.08 8.88
C ASN A 303 -10.89 20.46 10.06
N ILE A 304 -10.85 21.09 11.24
CA ILE A 304 -11.49 20.55 12.46
C ILE A 304 -12.99 20.25 12.30
N ASP A 305 -13.70 20.99 11.45
CA ASP A 305 -15.11 20.72 11.12
C ASP A 305 -15.30 19.34 10.47
N ARG A 306 -14.38 18.91 9.59
CA ARG A 306 -14.39 17.57 8.97
C ARG A 306 -14.34 16.48 10.04
N LEU A 307 -13.50 16.67 11.06
CA LEU A 307 -13.38 15.77 12.21
C LEU A 307 -14.65 15.77 13.08
N HIS A 308 -15.22 16.94 13.38
CA HIS A 308 -16.45 17.03 14.17
C HIS A 308 -17.64 16.36 13.49
N ARG A 309 -17.80 16.56 12.17
CA ARG A 309 -18.82 15.85 11.38
C ARG A 309 -18.60 14.34 11.42
N ARG A 310 -17.34 13.89 11.31
CA ARG A 310 -17.01 12.47 11.44
C ARG A 310 -17.42 11.91 12.79
N TYR A 311 -17.14 12.63 13.88
CA TYR A 311 -17.45 12.20 15.24
C TYR A 311 -18.95 12.23 15.56
N CYS A 312 -19.73 13.12 14.94
CA CYS A 312 -21.14 13.28 15.31
C CYS A 312 -21.99 12.00 15.11
N GLN A 313 -21.56 11.11 14.22
CA GLN A 313 -22.22 9.86 13.91
C GLN A 313 -21.81 8.70 14.84
N VAL A 314 -20.74 8.87 15.62
CA VAL A 314 -20.06 7.79 16.33
C VAL A 314 -20.49 7.78 17.80
N GLU A 315 -20.77 6.59 18.33
CA GLU A 315 -21.10 6.40 19.73
C GLU A 315 -20.00 6.91 20.68
N PRO A 316 -20.35 7.35 21.91
CA PRO A 316 -19.38 7.95 22.83
C PRO A 316 -18.13 7.12 23.11
N ALA A 317 -18.26 5.80 23.31
CA ALA A 317 -17.13 4.93 23.61
C ALA A 317 -16.16 4.82 22.42
N HIS A 318 -16.69 4.57 21.21
CA HIS A 318 -15.87 4.53 20.00
C HIS A 318 -15.23 5.89 19.70
N ARG A 319 -15.91 7.02 19.95
CA ARG A 319 -15.28 8.35 19.84
C ARG A 319 -14.07 8.51 20.75
N GLN A 320 -14.14 8.00 21.97
CA GLN A 320 -12.99 8.02 22.88
C GLN A 320 -11.86 7.16 22.34
N ALA A 321 -12.15 5.96 21.85
CA ALA A 321 -11.15 5.07 21.24
C ALA A 321 -10.48 5.72 20.01
N MET A 322 -11.28 6.32 19.10
CA MET A 322 -10.78 7.07 17.93
C MET A 322 -9.92 8.25 18.35
N HIS A 323 -10.37 9.04 19.32
CA HIS A 323 -9.58 10.16 19.80
C HIS A 323 -8.28 9.71 20.47
N HIS A 324 -8.31 8.62 21.23
CA HIS A 324 -7.12 8.02 21.84
C HIS A 324 -6.11 7.56 20.78
N PHE A 325 -6.55 6.82 19.76
CA PHE A 325 -5.69 6.41 18.65
C PHE A 325 -5.12 7.62 17.90
N ARG A 326 -5.93 8.63 17.60
CA ARG A 326 -5.47 9.84 16.92
C ARG A 326 -4.42 10.63 17.70
N LYS A 327 -4.57 10.69 19.03
CA LYS A 327 -3.65 11.41 19.93
C LYS A 327 -2.35 10.64 20.17
N THR A 328 -2.44 9.34 20.41
CA THR A 328 -1.27 8.52 20.70
C THR A 328 -0.53 8.12 19.42
N GLY A 329 -1.28 7.93 18.34
CA GLY A 329 -0.81 7.34 17.09
C GLY A 329 -0.45 5.87 17.22
N ILE A 330 -0.86 5.16 18.28
CA ILE A 330 -0.41 3.79 18.56
C ILE A 330 -1.61 2.86 18.48
N LEU A 331 -1.51 1.82 17.64
CA LEU A 331 -2.57 0.82 17.48
C LEU A 331 -2.44 -0.26 18.56
N LEU A 332 -3.16 -0.09 19.67
CA LEU A 332 -3.22 -1.03 20.79
C LEU A 332 -4.62 -1.04 21.41
N PRO A 333 -4.94 -2.07 22.23
CA PRO A 333 -6.10 -2.00 23.13
C PRO A 333 -6.08 -0.75 24.00
N PHE A 334 -7.25 -0.15 24.24
CA PHE A 334 -7.39 1.19 24.84
C PHE A 334 -6.68 1.36 26.19
N GLY A 335 -6.62 0.29 27.00
CA GLY A 335 -5.97 0.29 28.32
C GLY A 335 -4.49 -0.09 28.31
N ALA A 336 -3.91 -0.39 27.16
CA ALA A 336 -2.53 -0.88 27.07
C ALA A 336 -1.50 0.22 27.37
N ALA A 337 -0.37 -0.17 27.93
CA ALA A 337 0.72 0.74 28.25
C ALA A 337 1.44 1.20 26.97
N THR A 338 1.46 2.51 26.72
CA THR A 338 2.12 3.11 25.55
C THR A 338 3.47 3.74 25.86
N GLY A 339 3.91 3.73 27.12
CA GLY A 339 5.11 4.46 27.56
C GLY A 339 6.43 4.00 26.93
N HIS A 340 6.49 2.77 26.43
CA HIS A 340 7.66 2.21 25.76
C HIS A 340 7.67 2.46 24.24
N PHE A 341 6.63 3.09 23.68
CA PHE A 341 6.57 3.52 22.28
C PHE A 341 7.15 4.94 22.15
N ASP A 342 8.48 5.02 22.09
CA ASP A 342 9.23 6.28 22.16
C ASP A 342 10.07 6.57 20.91
N ARG A 343 10.13 5.66 19.94
CA ARG A 343 10.83 5.86 18.67
C ARG A 343 9.86 6.20 17.54
N PRO A 344 10.04 7.32 16.82
CA PRO A 344 9.20 7.62 15.67
C PRO A 344 9.25 6.53 14.60
N ASN A 345 8.09 6.16 14.08
CA ASN A 345 8.00 5.33 12.88
C ASN A 345 8.27 6.20 11.65
N SER A 346 9.50 6.15 11.15
CA SER A 346 9.91 6.94 9.99
C SER A 346 9.12 6.60 8.71
N TYR A 347 8.48 5.43 8.61
CA TYR A 347 7.76 4.99 7.41
C TYR A 347 6.31 5.50 7.31
N LEU A 348 5.89 6.34 8.26
CA LEU A 348 4.66 7.13 8.21
C LEU A 348 4.93 8.63 8.01
N LEU A 349 6.19 8.99 7.76
CA LEU A 349 6.68 10.36 7.67
C LEU A 349 7.41 10.58 6.35
N SER A 350 7.32 11.79 5.79
CA SER A 350 8.13 12.18 4.64
C SER A 350 9.61 12.24 5.03
N PRO A 351 10.56 12.27 4.07
CA PRO A 351 11.96 12.55 4.40
C PRO A 351 12.15 13.79 5.29
N GLU A 352 11.35 14.84 5.09
CA GLU A 352 11.35 16.08 5.88
C GLU A 352 10.65 15.95 7.24
N GLY A 353 10.02 14.81 7.54
CA GLY A 353 9.35 14.53 8.81
C GLY A 353 7.90 14.95 8.87
N LYS A 354 7.26 15.25 7.73
CA LYS A 354 5.83 15.55 7.66
C LYS A 354 5.01 14.28 7.75
N TRP A 355 3.87 14.34 8.43
CA TRP A 355 2.90 13.25 8.44
C TRP A 355 2.36 12.98 7.02
N LEU A 356 2.39 11.71 6.58
CA LEU A 356 2.06 11.34 5.19
C LEU A 356 0.61 10.90 4.96
N LEU A 357 -0.18 10.72 6.01
CA LEU A 357 -1.57 10.24 5.90
C LEU A 357 -2.57 11.40 5.98
N ASP A 358 -3.73 11.25 5.33
CA ASP A 358 -4.85 12.18 5.47
C ASP A 358 -5.26 12.40 6.93
N ASP A 359 -5.81 13.58 7.23
CA ASP A 359 -6.22 13.92 8.59
C ASP A 359 -7.30 12.98 9.13
N LEU A 360 -8.15 12.38 8.27
CA LEU A 360 -9.14 11.38 8.66
C LEU A 360 -8.73 9.94 8.39
N ALA A 361 -7.51 9.68 7.92
CA ALA A 361 -7.05 8.32 7.66
C ALA A 361 -7.18 7.42 8.92
N ASP A 362 -7.82 6.27 8.73
CA ASP A 362 -8.14 5.33 9.77
C ASP A 362 -7.91 3.89 9.27
N PRO A 363 -7.07 3.08 9.94
CA PRO A 363 -6.81 1.72 9.50
C PRO A 363 -8.06 0.84 9.49
N LEU A 364 -9.12 1.18 10.22
CA LEU A 364 -10.39 0.45 10.19
C LEU A 364 -11.03 0.42 8.79
N GLN A 365 -10.74 1.39 7.92
CA GLN A 365 -11.25 1.42 6.54
C GLN A 365 -10.64 0.31 5.67
N GLY A 366 -9.44 -0.16 6.03
CA GLY A 366 -8.70 -1.17 5.28
C GLY A 366 -9.19 -2.60 5.51
N TRP A 367 -10.09 -2.82 6.47
CA TRP A 367 -10.43 -4.16 6.97
C TRP A 367 -11.94 -4.37 7.14
N PRO A 368 -12.43 -5.62 6.98
CA PRO A 368 -13.85 -5.94 7.17
C PRO A 368 -14.27 -5.76 8.64
N ILE A 369 -14.93 -4.65 8.95
CA ILE A 369 -15.22 -4.22 10.33
C ILE A 369 -15.99 -5.25 11.15
N GLU A 370 -16.90 -6.00 10.53
CA GLU A 370 -17.67 -7.04 11.24
C GLU A 370 -16.77 -8.19 11.72
N GLU A 371 -15.82 -8.63 10.89
CA GLU A 371 -14.84 -9.65 11.28
C GLU A 371 -13.83 -9.11 12.29
N VAL A 372 -13.47 -7.82 12.20
CA VAL A 372 -12.66 -7.13 13.21
C VAL A 372 -13.35 -7.17 14.58
N MET A 373 -14.62 -6.76 14.65
CA MET A 373 -15.38 -6.75 15.90
C MET A 373 -15.60 -8.15 16.47
N LYS A 374 -15.84 -9.14 15.60
CA LYS A 374 -15.97 -10.55 15.96
C LYS A 374 -14.67 -11.11 16.55
N ALA A 375 -13.52 -10.81 15.93
CA ALA A 375 -12.21 -11.20 16.45
C ALA A 375 -11.94 -10.54 17.81
N GLY A 376 -12.18 -9.22 17.94
CA GLY A 376 -12.04 -8.53 19.22
C GLY A 376 -12.88 -9.18 20.33
N LYS A 377 -14.14 -9.50 20.05
CA LYS A 377 -15.01 -10.22 21.00
C LYS A 377 -14.44 -11.58 21.40
N ALA A 378 -13.87 -12.33 20.46
CA ALA A 378 -13.24 -13.62 20.74
C ALA A 378 -12.02 -13.49 21.67
N HIS A 379 -11.31 -12.36 21.63
CA HIS A 379 -10.20 -12.03 22.53
C HIS A 379 -10.64 -11.30 23.81
N GLY A 380 -11.94 -11.20 24.08
CA GLY A 380 -12.47 -10.55 25.28
C GLY A 380 -12.41 -9.02 25.27
N VAL A 381 -12.19 -8.41 24.10
CA VAL A 381 -12.20 -6.95 23.94
C VAL A 381 -13.61 -6.41 24.12
N GLN A 382 -13.72 -5.31 24.86
CA GLN A 382 -14.98 -4.60 25.01
C GLN A 382 -15.38 -3.95 23.69
N ARG A 383 -16.68 -3.93 23.36
CA ARG A 383 -17.18 -3.37 22.09
C ARG A 383 -16.63 -1.97 21.81
N GLY A 384 -16.58 -1.10 22.82
CA GLY A 384 -16.09 0.27 22.69
C GLY A 384 -14.61 0.40 22.29
N ASP A 385 -13.80 -0.64 22.48
CA ASP A 385 -12.37 -0.66 22.14
C ASP A 385 -12.14 -1.23 20.72
N VAL A 386 -12.62 -0.49 19.72
CA VAL A 386 -12.55 -0.88 18.31
C VAL A 386 -11.10 -1.04 17.82
N TYR A 387 -10.15 -0.28 18.36
CA TYR A 387 -8.73 -0.40 18.00
C TYR A 387 -8.05 -1.57 18.70
N GLY A 388 -8.48 -1.94 19.91
CA GLY A 388 -8.14 -3.24 20.49
C GLY A 388 -8.68 -4.39 19.65
N ALA A 389 -9.92 -4.31 19.18
CA ALA A 389 -10.50 -5.32 18.29
C ALA A 389 -9.69 -5.45 16.99
N LEU A 390 -9.31 -4.31 16.38
CA LEU A 390 -8.44 -4.29 15.21
C LEU A 390 -7.06 -4.87 15.51
N TYR A 391 -6.44 -4.51 16.63
CA TYR A 391 -5.15 -5.05 17.05
C TYR A 391 -5.18 -6.59 17.04
N PHE A 392 -6.14 -7.19 17.74
CA PHE A 392 -6.22 -8.65 17.82
C PHE A 392 -6.54 -9.29 16.48
N TYR A 393 -7.49 -8.74 15.72
CA TYR A 393 -7.79 -9.20 14.36
C TYR A 393 -6.53 -9.24 13.48
N LEU A 394 -5.75 -8.15 13.47
CA LEU A 394 -4.53 -8.07 12.68
C LEU A 394 -3.45 -9.02 13.17
N THR A 395 -3.24 -9.13 14.48
CA THR A 395 -2.26 -10.10 15.00
C THR A 395 -2.61 -11.53 14.61
N ASP A 396 -3.89 -11.91 14.60
CA ASP A 396 -4.32 -13.24 14.13
C ASP A 396 -4.10 -13.43 12.63
N GLN A 397 -4.41 -12.42 11.81
CA GLN A 397 -4.17 -12.46 10.37
C GLN A 397 -2.67 -12.57 10.05
N LEU A 398 -1.83 -11.76 10.70
CA LEU A 398 -0.39 -11.76 10.49
C LEU A 398 0.25 -13.06 10.99
N ARG A 399 -0.19 -13.59 12.14
CA ARG A 399 0.25 -14.89 12.64
C ARG A 399 -0.10 -16.00 11.67
N THR A 400 -1.31 -16.01 11.11
CA THR A 400 -1.72 -17.00 10.11
C THR A 400 -0.87 -16.86 8.86
N PHE A 401 -0.62 -15.63 8.43
CA PHE A 401 0.20 -15.35 7.26
C PHE A 401 1.64 -15.82 7.44
N ILE A 402 2.25 -15.62 8.62
CA ILE A 402 3.58 -16.19 8.95
C ILE A 402 3.59 -17.71 8.76
N ASP A 403 2.58 -18.45 9.25
CA ASP A 403 2.51 -19.90 9.06
C ASP A 403 2.41 -20.25 7.56
N ARG A 404 1.63 -19.48 6.80
CA ARG A 404 1.50 -19.67 5.33
C ARG A 404 2.80 -19.39 4.60
N LEU A 405 3.54 -18.36 4.99
CA LEU A 405 4.86 -18.05 4.43
C LEU A 405 5.87 -19.18 4.64
N HIS A 406 5.69 -20.07 5.62
CA HIS A 406 6.57 -21.23 5.85
C HIS A 406 6.06 -22.54 5.22
N THR A 407 4.84 -22.56 4.68
CA THR A 407 4.18 -23.80 4.23
C THR A 407 3.72 -23.77 2.78
N ILE A 408 3.55 -22.59 2.20
CA ILE A 408 3.14 -22.38 0.82
C ILE A 408 4.33 -21.86 0.03
N ASP A 409 4.53 -22.38 -1.18
CA ASP A 409 5.51 -21.85 -2.12
C ASP A 409 5.04 -20.49 -2.64
N ILE A 410 5.70 -19.42 -2.20
CA ILE A 410 5.30 -18.04 -2.49
C ILE A 410 6.52 -17.29 -3.05
N ASN A 411 6.41 -16.78 -4.28
CA ASN A 411 7.35 -15.80 -4.81
C ASN A 411 6.67 -14.43 -4.91
N ILE A 412 7.21 -13.42 -4.24
CA ILE A 412 6.74 -12.03 -4.34
C ILE A 412 7.82 -11.18 -5.02
N THR A 413 7.51 -10.71 -6.22
CA THR A 413 8.38 -9.86 -7.02
C THR A 413 7.90 -8.40 -7.00
N PHE A 414 8.73 -7.50 -6.48
CA PHE A 414 8.44 -6.08 -6.35
C PHE A 414 9.03 -5.25 -7.50
N PHE A 415 8.24 -4.31 -8.03
CA PHE A 415 8.70 -3.30 -8.98
C PHE A 415 8.31 -1.89 -8.55
N ALA A 416 9.22 -0.95 -8.79
CA ALA A 416 9.04 0.48 -8.52
C ALA A 416 8.86 1.25 -9.83
N GLY A 417 7.68 1.16 -10.44
CA GLY A 417 7.38 1.82 -11.71
C GLY A 417 5.89 2.10 -11.91
N THR A 418 5.57 2.78 -13.01
CA THR A 418 4.17 2.93 -13.41
C THR A 418 3.61 1.59 -13.90
N ALA A 419 2.31 1.37 -13.73
CA ALA A 419 1.67 0.15 -14.22
C ALA A 419 1.84 -0.01 -15.75
N SER A 420 1.89 1.10 -16.49
CA SER A 420 2.14 1.08 -17.93
C SER A 420 3.56 0.62 -18.30
N GLU A 421 4.58 1.05 -17.58
CA GLU A 421 5.96 0.58 -17.80
C GLU A 421 6.05 -0.92 -17.50
N LEU A 422 5.50 -1.36 -16.38
CA LEU A 422 5.52 -2.77 -15.99
C LEU A 422 4.76 -3.65 -16.99
N SER A 423 3.62 -3.19 -17.50
CA SER A 423 2.88 -3.95 -18.52
C SER A 423 3.69 -4.13 -19.82
N LYS A 424 4.50 -3.12 -20.20
CA LYS A 424 5.40 -3.21 -21.36
C LYS A 424 6.52 -4.20 -21.11
N GLN A 425 7.16 -4.13 -19.94
CA GLN A 425 8.22 -5.07 -19.53
C GLN A 425 7.72 -6.51 -19.47
N TYR A 426 6.49 -6.70 -18.98
CA TYR A 426 5.82 -8.00 -18.99
C TYR A 426 5.69 -8.50 -20.45
N ARG A 427 5.10 -7.69 -21.36
CA ARG A 427 4.90 -8.11 -22.76
C ARG A 427 6.20 -8.34 -23.54
N SER A 428 7.26 -7.59 -23.25
CA SER A 428 8.55 -7.74 -23.93
C SER A 428 9.35 -8.95 -23.45
N GLY A 429 8.91 -9.62 -22.37
CA GLY A 429 9.64 -10.75 -21.77
C GLY A 429 10.82 -10.33 -20.88
N GLU A 430 10.97 -9.04 -20.59
CA GLU A 430 12.03 -8.53 -19.69
C GLU A 430 11.92 -9.11 -18.27
N LEU A 431 10.72 -9.52 -17.86
CA LEU A 431 10.46 -10.08 -16.53
C LEU A 431 10.75 -11.58 -16.42
N VAL A 432 11.14 -12.26 -17.50
CA VAL A 432 11.43 -13.71 -17.50
C VAL A 432 12.56 -14.07 -16.53
N LYS A 433 13.52 -13.15 -16.32
CA LYS A 433 14.61 -13.34 -15.34
C LYS A 433 14.12 -13.49 -13.90
N TRP A 434 12.90 -13.02 -13.61
CA TRP A 434 12.23 -13.14 -12.31
C TRP A 434 11.23 -14.31 -12.27
N GLY A 435 11.29 -15.23 -13.25
CA GLY A 435 10.33 -16.32 -13.36
C GLY A 435 8.92 -15.89 -13.79
N ILE A 436 8.75 -14.66 -14.29
CA ILE A 436 7.48 -14.15 -14.80
C ILE A 436 7.46 -14.34 -16.31
N VAL A 437 6.73 -15.37 -16.74
CA VAL A 437 6.70 -15.82 -18.15
C VAL A 437 5.40 -15.32 -18.79
N PRO A 438 5.46 -14.47 -19.84
CA PRO A 438 4.27 -13.88 -20.44
C PRO A 438 3.26 -14.91 -20.95
N GLU A 439 3.75 -16.03 -21.47
CA GLU A 439 2.95 -17.14 -22.01
C GLU A 439 2.12 -17.85 -20.94
N ALA A 440 2.56 -17.83 -19.67
CA ALA A 440 1.79 -18.42 -18.57
C ALA A 440 0.53 -17.59 -18.23
N GLY A 441 0.54 -16.29 -18.56
CA GLY A 441 -0.54 -15.36 -18.24
C GLY A 441 -0.74 -15.12 -16.74
N LEU A 442 -1.58 -14.14 -16.42
CA LEU A 442 -1.97 -13.80 -15.05
C LEU A 442 -3.35 -14.38 -14.75
N THR A 443 -3.47 -15.11 -13.64
CA THR A 443 -4.77 -15.60 -13.18
C THR A 443 -5.62 -14.46 -12.61
N ARG A 444 -4.99 -13.49 -11.96
CA ARG A 444 -5.63 -12.32 -11.34
C ARG A 444 -4.82 -11.05 -11.55
N VAL A 445 -5.51 -9.95 -11.81
CA VAL A 445 -4.96 -8.59 -11.78
C VAL A 445 -5.84 -7.71 -10.89
N ASP A 446 -5.25 -7.17 -9.83
CA ASP A 446 -5.83 -6.12 -8.99
C ASP A 446 -5.27 -4.76 -9.42
N ALA A 447 -6.11 -3.95 -10.04
CA ALA A 447 -5.77 -2.58 -10.40
C ALA A 447 -6.09 -1.55 -9.29
N GLY A 448 -6.67 -1.99 -8.16
CA GLY A 448 -7.08 -1.10 -7.08
C GLY A 448 -7.92 0.06 -7.61
N THR A 449 -7.49 1.28 -7.31
CA THR A 449 -8.11 2.53 -7.76
C THR A 449 -7.37 3.22 -8.91
N LEU A 450 -6.41 2.55 -9.56
CA LEU A 450 -5.52 3.15 -10.55
C LEU A 450 -6.23 3.84 -11.70
N GLY A 451 -7.35 3.29 -12.16
CA GLY A 451 -8.07 3.87 -13.29
C GLY A 451 -8.80 5.18 -12.99
N ASP A 452 -8.89 5.59 -11.71
CA ASP A 452 -9.39 6.93 -11.36
C ASP A 452 -8.38 8.02 -11.71
N SER A 453 -7.08 7.73 -11.66
CA SER A 453 -6.01 8.67 -11.96
C SER A 453 -5.43 8.49 -13.37
N GLU A 454 -5.28 7.24 -13.84
CA GLU A 454 -4.68 6.93 -15.14
C GLU A 454 -5.71 6.68 -16.26
N GLY A 455 -6.99 6.56 -15.91
CA GLY A 455 -8.10 6.30 -16.82
C GLY A 455 -8.33 4.80 -17.09
N TRP A 456 -9.51 4.30 -16.73
CA TRP A 456 -9.84 2.87 -16.82
C TRP A 456 -9.69 2.26 -18.22
N ALA A 457 -10.03 2.98 -19.30
CA ALA A 457 -9.87 2.47 -20.67
C ALA A 457 -8.42 2.05 -20.99
N ARG A 458 -7.45 2.85 -20.55
CA ARG A 458 -6.02 2.59 -20.77
C ARG A 458 -5.54 1.43 -19.91
N VAL A 459 -5.85 1.46 -18.61
CA VAL A 459 -5.42 0.40 -17.66
C VAL A 459 -5.94 -0.96 -18.12
N VAL A 460 -7.22 -1.05 -18.52
CA VAL A 460 -7.80 -2.29 -19.04
C VAL A 460 -7.12 -2.74 -20.34
N GLN A 461 -6.89 -1.84 -21.29
CA GLN A 461 -6.19 -2.18 -22.55
C GLN A 461 -4.77 -2.71 -22.33
N GLU A 462 -4.08 -2.21 -21.31
CA GLU A 462 -2.70 -2.60 -21.02
C GLU A 462 -2.61 -3.93 -20.25
N TRP A 463 -3.56 -4.21 -19.35
CA TRP A 463 -3.44 -5.33 -18.41
C TRP A 463 -4.40 -6.50 -18.65
N ALA A 464 -5.62 -6.25 -19.15
CA ALA A 464 -6.55 -7.34 -19.45
C ALA A 464 -5.98 -8.35 -20.48
N PRO A 465 -5.22 -7.94 -21.52
CA PRO A 465 -4.57 -8.89 -22.43
C PRO A 465 -3.53 -9.81 -21.80
N LEU A 466 -3.03 -9.49 -20.61
CA LEU A 466 -2.06 -10.30 -19.88
C LEU A 466 -2.71 -11.40 -19.05
N LEU A 467 -4.04 -11.38 -18.93
CA LEU A 467 -4.78 -12.43 -18.24
C LEU A 467 -4.65 -13.77 -18.96
N TRP A 468 -4.53 -14.83 -18.19
CA TRP A 468 -4.77 -16.20 -18.64
C TRP A 468 -6.25 -16.40 -19.06
N SER A 469 -6.54 -17.49 -19.77
CA SER A 469 -7.89 -17.89 -20.17
C SER A 469 -8.81 -18.12 -18.96
N GLY A 470 -9.89 -17.34 -18.78
CA GLY A 470 -10.66 -17.38 -17.53
C GLY A 470 -9.97 -16.70 -16.33
N GLY A 471 -8.89 -15.95 -16.58
CA GLY A 471 -8.35 -14.98 -15.65
C GLY A 471 -9.31 -13.81 -15.41
N LEU A 472 -9.05 -13.08 -14.32
CA LEU A 472 -9.91 -11.99 -13.87
C LEU A 472 -9.09 -10.72 -13.63
N PHE A 473 -9.57 -9.61 -14.20
CA PHE A 473 -9.12 -8.25 -13.86
C PHE A 473 -10.15 -7.59 -12.96
N LEU A 474 -9.67 -6.96 -11.89
CA LEU A 474 -10.48 -6.25 -10.91
C LEU A 474 -10.08 -4.78 -10.84
N GLY A 475 -11.08 -3.90 -10.88
CA GLY A 475 -10.91 -2.47 -10.67
C GLY A 475 -11.97 -1.90 -9.73
N THR A 476 -11.61 -0.85 -8.98
CA THR A 476 -12.53 -0.12 -8.11
C THR A 476 -12.38 1.38 -8.32
N THR A 477 -13.48 2.07 -8.62
CA THR A 477 -13.51 3.53 -8.66
C THR A 477 -14.08 4.10 -7.36
N VAL A 478 -13.42 5.13 -6.85
CA VAL A 478 -13.78 5.87 -5.63
C VAL A 478 -14.03 7.34 -5.91
N ASN A 479 -13.58 7.85 -7.06
CA ASN A 479 -13.70 9.26 -7.45
C ASN A 479 -14.75 9.54 -8.53
N TRP A 480 -15.36 8.53 -9.16
CA TRP A 480 -16.34 8.74 -10.25
C TRP A 480 -17.54 9.62 -9.89
N ALA A 481 -17.94 9.62 -8.61
CA ALA A 481 -19.04 10.45 -8.10
C ALA A 481 -18.67 11.94 -7.97
N ARG A 482 -17.43 12.31 -8.30
CA ARG A 482 -16.94 13.71 -8.30
C ARG A 482 -17.03 14.29 -9.72
N GLY A 483 -17.34 15.59 -9.80
CA GLY A 483 -17.41 16.32 -11.06
C GLY A 483 -18.72 16.16 -11.83
N GLU A 484 -18.77 16.70 -13.05
CA GLU A 484 -20.01 16.83 -13.85
C GLU A 484 -20.62 15.47 -14.22
N LEU A 485 -19.80 14.48 -14.59
CA LEU A 485 -20.26 13.15 -14.97
C LEU A 485 -20.82 12.35 -13.77
N GLY A 486 -20.44 12.73 -12.55
CA GLY A 486 -20.93 12.15 -11.30
C GLY A 486 -22.09 12.91 -10.66
N GLN A 487 -22.65 13.94 -11.30
CA GLN A 487 -23.63 14.85 -10.67
C GLN A 487 -24.89 14.14 -10.13
N HIS A 488 -25.25 12.99 -10.71
CA HIS A 488 -26.40 12.18 -10.31
C HIS A 488 -26.04 11.06 -9.31
N ALA A 489 -24.77 10.94 -8.91
CA ALA A 489 -24.31 9.96 -7.93
C ALA A 489 -24.71 10.32 -6.49
N LYS A 490 -25.17 11.55 -6.25
CA LYS A 490 -25.68 12.01 -4.95
C LYS A 490 -27.16 12.33 -5.03
N PRO A 491 -27.95 12.00 -3.99
CA PRO A 491 -29.35 12.41 -3.94
C PRO A 491 -29.44 13.94 -3.89
N SER A 492 -30.42 14.52 -4.57
CA SER A 492 -30.69 15.96 -4.55
C SER A 492 -32.20 16.23 -4.52
N GLY A 493 -32.58 17.44 -4.09
CA GLY A 493 -33.97 17.91 -4.09
C GLY A 493 -34.94 16.96 -3.36
N GLU A 494 -35.91 16.43 -4.09
CA GLU A 494 -36.96 15.55 -3.55
C GLU A 494 -36.39 14.22 -3.00
N HIS A 495 -35.34 13.67 -3.63
CA HIS A 495 -34.72 12.43 -3.13
C HIS A 495 -34.13 12.62 -1.74
N VAL A 496 -33.49 13.76 -1.46
CA VAL A 496 -32.97 14.06 -0.11
C VAL A 496 -34.10 14.16 0.90
N ARG A 497 -35.21 14.81 0.55
CA ARG A 497 -36.39 14.91 1.45
C ARG A 497 -36.98 13.54 1.77
N MET A 498 -37.20 12.72 0.74
CA MET A 498 -37.73 11.36 0.89
C MET A 498 -36.81 10.49 1.74
N LEU A 499 -35.51 10.47 1.43
CA LEU A 499 -34.53 9.69 2.19
C LEU A 499 -34.39 10.18 3.62
N THR A 500 -34.47 11.50 3.87
CA THR A 500 -34.44 12.06 5.23
C THR A 500 -35.61 11.53 6.05
N GLY A 501 -36.84 11.60 5.52
CA GLY A 501 -38.02 11.07 6.20
C GLY A 501 -37.90 9.57 6.50
N ARG A 502 -37.44 8.78 5.51
CA ARG A 502 -37.22 7.34 5.66
C ARG A 502 -36.16 7.02 6.72
N LEU A 503 -34.97 7.62 6.63
CA LEU A 503 -33.87 7.35 7.56
C LEU A 503 -34.20 7.82 8.99
N MET A 504 -34.98 8.88 9.14
CA MET A 504 -35.57 9.26 10.42
C MET A 504 -36.46 8.13 10.91
N MET A 505 -37.44 7.67 10.13
CA MET A 505 -38.36 6.57 10.47
C MET A 505 -37.63 5.27 10.87
N GLU A 506 -36.52 4.97 10.23
CA GLU A 506 -35.67 3.82 10.53
C GLU A 506 -34.69 4.05 11.71
N LYS A 507 -34.69 5.25 12.31
CA LYS A 507 -33.79 5.67 13.41
C LYS A 507 -32.29 5.65 13.04
N LYS A 508 -31.98 5.80 11.75
CA LYS A 508 -30.62 5.85 11.20
C LYS A 508 -30.02 7.25 11.23
N ILE A 509 -30.87 8.28 11.28
CA ILE A 509 -30.49 9.67 11.51
C ILE A 509 -31.34 10.29 12.64
N PRO A 510 -30.88 11.37 13.29
CA PRO A 510 -31.59 12.02 14.38
C PRO A 510 -32.98 12.49 13.96
N ARG A 511 -33.95 12.40 14.89
CA ARG A 511 -35.27 13.04 14.74
C ARG A 511 -35.36 14.27 15.63
N PRO A 512 -36.22 15.25 15.28
CA PRO A 512 -36.58 16.31 16.19
C PRO A 512 -37.15 15.74 17.48
N SER A 513 -36.83 16.38 18.60
CA SER A 513 -37.31 16.01 19.94
C SER A 513 -37.64 17.27 20.74
N SER A 514 -38.13 17.13 21.96
CA SER A 514 -38.28 18.27 22.88
C SER A 514 -36.96 19.00 23.17
N GLU A 515 -35.83 18.33 22.98
CA GLU A 515 -34.48 18.86 23.22
C GLU A 515 -33.79 19.35 21.93
N ARG A 516 -34.30 18.99 20.75
CA ARG A 516 -33.71 19.38 19.45
C ARG A 516 -34.80 19.80 18.48
N SER A 517 -34.74 21.07 18.08
CA SER A 517 -35.65 21.61 17.07
C SER A 517 -35.44 20.96 15.70
N MET A 518 -36.39 21.15 14.78
CA MET A 518 -36.20 20.74 13.39
C MET A 518 -35.00 21.43 12.75
N GLU A 519 -34.76 22.70 13.07
CA GLU A 519 -33.62 23.46 12.56
C GLU A 519 -32.28 22.87 13.02
N ASP A 520 -32.19 22.49 14.30
CA ASP A 520 -31.00 21.81 14.84
C ASP A 520 -30.71 20.50 14.11
N VAL A 521 -31.75 19.71 13.84
CA VAL A 521 -31.63 18.44 13.13
C VAL A 521 -31.17 18.67 11.69
N LEU A 522 -31.77 19.64 10.99
CA LEU A 522 -31.40 19.98 9.62
C LEU A 522 -29.96 20.51 9.53
N SER A 523 -29.47 21.22 10.54
CA SER A 523 -28.10 21.75 10.59
C SER A 523 -27.03 20.65 10.60
N VAL A 524 -27.35 19.46 11.14
CA VAL A 524 -26.42 18.32 11.21
C VAL A 524 -26.58 17.31 10.07
N ILE A 525 -27.59 17.47 9.20
CA ILE A 525 -27.81 16.58 8.03
C ILE A 525 -26.58 16.42 7.14
N PRO A 526 -25.77 17.47 6.85
CA PRO A 526 -24.56 17.30 6.05
C PRO A 526 -23.58 16.30 6.65
N ALA A 527 -23.59 16.14 7.97
CA ALA A 527 -22.75 15.16 8.64
C ALA A 527 -23.25 13.73 8.46
N TYR A 528 -24.45 13.50 7.90
CA TYR A 528 -25.05 12.20 7.58
C TYR A 528 -25.01 11.84 6.09
N GLU A 529 -24.22 12.54 5.27
CA GLU A 529 -24.09 12.30 3.82
C GLU A 529 -23.86 10.81 3.47
N SER A 530 -22.99 10.13 4.22
CA SER A 530 -22.71 8.68 4.05
C SER A 530 -23.96 7.81 4.20
N SER A 531 -24.87 8.16 5.11
CA SER A 531 -26.13 7.43 5.34
C SER A 531 -27.08 7.55 4.15
N PHE A 532 -27.13 8.73 3.51
CA PHE A 532 -27.92 8.92 2.30
C PHE A 532 -27.32 8.14 1.14
N SER A 533 -26.01 8.27 0.94
CA SER A 533 -25.29 7.56 -0.11
C SER A 533 -25.51 6.07 0.01
N ALA A 534 -25.35 5.47 1.21
CA ALA A 534 -25.52 4.03 1.44
C ALA A 534 -26.84 3.45 0.94
N VAL A 535 -27.94 4.19 1.02
CA VAL A 535 -29.28 3.72 0.60
C VAL A 535 -29.76 4.28 -0.74
N TYR A 536 -28.99 5.19 -1.35
CA TYR A 536 -29.32 5.79 -2.64
C TYR A 536 -28.84 4.88 -3.78
N ASP A 537 -29.72 4.60 -4.73
CA ASP A 537 -29.36 3.85 -5.94
C ASP A 537 -28.57 4.75 -6.90
N THR A 538 -27.30 4.39 -7.10
CA THR A 538 -26.38 5.10 -7.97
C THR A 538 -26.01 4.30 -9.23
N ALA A 539 -26.66 3.16 -9.48
CA ALA A 539 -26.33 2.25 -10.58
C ALA A 539 -26.49 2.92 -11.95
N ARG A 540 -27.61 3.61 -12.18
CA ARG A 540 -27.85 4.32 -13.44
C ARG A 540 -26.81 5.41 -13.69
N ALA A 541 -26.55 6.24 -12.68
CA ALA A 541 -25.54 7.30 -12.77
C ALA A 541 -24.14 6.73 -13.04
N PHE A 542 -23.81 5.59 -12.43
CA PHE A 542 -22.54 4.92 -12.67
C PHE A 542 -22.44 4.34 -14.08
N MET A 543 -23.52 3.77 -14.63
CA MET A 543 -23.54 3.33 -16.03
C MET A 543 -23.34 4.48 -17.01
N ASP A 544 -24.02 5.61 -16.78
CA ASP A 544 -23.84 6.81 -17.59
C ASP A 544 -22.38 7.30 -17.53
N TYR A 545 -21.77 7.27 -16.34
CA TYR A 545 -20.34 7.55 -16.17
C TYR A 545 -19.45 6.58 -16.96
N VAL A 546 -19.66 5.26 -16.85
CA VAL A 546 -18.86 4.26 -17.57
C VAL A 546 -18.97 4.45 -19.09
N ILE A 547 -20.18 4.71 -19.60
CA ILE A 547 -20.45 4.94 -21.03
C ILE A 547 -19.81 6.24 -21.52
N ALA A 548 -19.96 7.34 -20.77
CA ALA A 548 -19.53 8.67 -21.18
C ALA A 548 -18.03 8.94 -20.94
N ALA A 549 -17.51 8.49 -19.79
CA ALA A 549 -16.18 8.87 -19.31
C ALA A 549 -15.09 7.89 -19.71
N GLN A 550 -15.41 6.60 -19.89
CA GLN A 550 -14.38 5.56 -19.76
C GLN A 550 -14.48 4.36 -20.68
N ASN A 551 -15.45 4.30 -21.60
CA ASN A 551 -15.64 3.24 -22.62
C ASN A 551 -14.51 2.19 -22.54
N LEU A 552 -14.71 1.15 -21.70
CA LEU A 552 -13.69 0.37 -20.94
C LEU A 552 -12.58 -0.32 -21.74
N GLY A 553 -12.33 0.11 -22.97
CA GLY A 553 -11.25 -0.36 -23.82
C GLY A 553 -11.52 -1.72 -24.43
N MET A 554 -12.71 -2.28 -24.23
CA MET A 554 -13.13 -3.59 -24.73
C MET A 554 -13.48 -3.53 -26.22
N LYS A 555 -12.48 -3.37 -27.11
CA LYS A 555 -12.69 -3.24 -28.56
C LYS A 555 -12.72 -4.56 -29.34
N ASP A 556 -12.23 -5.65 -28.76
CA ASP A 556 -11.86 -6.84 -29.54
C ASP A 556 -12.73 -8.09 -29.29
N ASN A 557 -13.88 -8.00 -28.60
CA ASN A 557 -14.72 -9.15 -28.20
C ASN A 557 -14.01 -10.26 -27.38
N VAL A 558 -12.73 -10.09 -27.04
CA VAL A 558 -11.93 -11.03 -26.23
C VAL A 558 -12.24 -10.91 -24.73
N PHE A 559 -12.68 -9.74 -24.29
CA PHE A 559 -12.98 -9.44 -22.89
C PHE A 559 -14.46 -9.14 -22.72
N TYR A 560 -14.98 -9.48 -21.54
CA TYR A 560 -16.35 -9.15 -21.16
C TYR A 560 -16.39 -8.65 -19.72
N GLY A 561 -17.23 -7.65 -19.47
CA GLY A 561 -17.61 -7.30 -18.11
C GLY A 561 -18.47 -8.41 -17.52
N ARG A 562 -18.14 -8.87 -16.32
CA ARG A 562 -18.99 -9.85 -15.63
C ARG A 562 -20.23 -9.14 -15.10
N GLY A 563 -21.41 -9.66 -15.45
CA GLY A 563 -22.70 -9.16 -14.92
C GLY A 563 -22.93 -9.52 -13.44
N TYR A 564 -22.11 -10.41 -12.89
CA TYR A 564 -22.05 -10.75 -11.48
C TYR A 564 -20.59 -10.82 -11.05
N THR A 565 -20.30 -10.29 -9.87
CA THR A 565 -18.96 -10.28 -9.29
C THR A 565 -18.73 -11.51 -8.42
N SER A 566 -17.48 -11.95 -8.37
CA SER A 566 -17.06 -13.17 -7.68
C SER A 566 -16.03 -12.89 -6.57
N VAL A 567 -15.38 -11.73 -6.57
CA VAL A 567 -14.31 -11.37 -5.62
C VAL A 567 -14.77 -10.25 -4.70
N VAL A 568 -15.21 -9.13 -5.28
CA VAL A 568 -15.76 -7.99 -4.54
C VAL A 568 -17.11 -7.60 -5.12
N PRO A 569 -18.10 -7.24 -4.29
CA PRO A 569 -19.38 -6.79 -4.79
C PRO A 569 -19.24 -5.53 -5.64
N HIS A 570 -20.17 -5.32 -6.60
CA HIS A 570 -20.18 -4.10 -7.42
C HIS A 570 -20.24 -2.82 -6.58
N ARG A 571 -20.78 -2.92 -5.37
CA ARG A 571 -20.89 -1.85 -4.40
C ARG A 571 -20.47 -2.36 -3.04
N LEU A 572 -19.72 -1.53 -2.31
CA LEU A 572 -19.34 -1.81 -0.93
C LEU A 572 -20.58 -2.19 -0.08
N GLY A 573 -20.46 -3.24 0.73
CA GLY A 573 -21.53 -3.75 1.59
C GLY A 573 -22.66 -4.50 0.89
N ALA A 574 -22.69 -4.58 -0.45
CA ALA A 574 -23.60 -5.47 -1.16
C ALA A 574 -23.10 -6.92 -1.13
N LYS A 575 -23.96 -7.88 -1.47
CA LYS A 575 -23.58 -9.30 -1.53
C LYS A 575 -22.73 -9.59 -2.76
N ILE A 576 -21.68 -10.39 -2.59
CA ILE A 576 -20.94 -10.99 -3.72
C ILE A 576 -21.92 -11.82 -4.55
N GLY A 577 -21.79 -11.76 -5.88
CA GLY A 577 -22.74 -12.37 -6.82
C GLY A 577 -24.07 -11.63 -6.96
N GLY A 578 -24.24 -10.50 -6.26
CA GLY A 578 -25.41 -9.63 -6.42
C GLY A 578 -25.47 -9.00 -7.81
N ILE A 579 -26.68 -8.59 -8.19
CA ILE A 579 -26.92 -7.80 -9.41
C ILE A 579 -26.25 -6.41 -9.31
N PHE A 580 -26.01 -5.79 -10.45
CA PHE A 580 -25.24 -4.54 -10.56
C PHE A 580 -25.82 -3.36 -9.74
N ASP A 581 -27.14 -3.28 -9.61
CA ASP A 581 -27.88 -2.27 -8.85
C ASP A 581 -28.17 -2.68 -7.39
N ALA A 582 -27.59 -3.79 -6.92
CA ALA A 582 -27.75 -4.21 -5.53
C ALA A 582 -27.26 -3.12 -4.56
N LEU A 583 -28.14 -2.74 -3.63
CA LEU A 583 -27.80 -1.87 -2.52
C LEU A 583 -27.02 -2.64 -1.44
N PRO A 584 -26.27 -1.94 -0.57
CA PRO A 584 -25.64 -2.55 0.59
C PRO A 584 -26.69 -3.22 1.48
N ASP A 585 -26.37 -4.40 2.01
CA ASP A 585 -27.26 -5.18 2.87
C ASP A 585 -26.77 -5.10 4.32
N PHE A 586 -27.56 -4.45 5.19
CA PHE A 586 -27.28 -4.33 6.62
C PHE A 586 -28.38 -5.06 7.39
N PRO A 587 -28.15 -6.30 7.86
CA PRO A 587 -29.20 -7.15 8.43
C PRO A 587 -29.77 -6.61 9.74
N ASP A 588 -29.01 -5.80 10.46
CA ASP A 588 -29.41 -5.23 11.74
C ASP A 588 -28.82 -3.82 11.98
N ALA A 589 -29.22 -3.20 13.09
CA ALA A 589 -28.76 -1.87 13.47
C ALA A 589 -27.26 -1.82 13.81
N GLU A 590 -26.67 -2.92 14.22
CA GLU A 590 -25.25 -2.99 14.56
C GLU A 590 -24.41 -3.00 13.28
N SER A 591 -24.74 -3.84 12.30
CA SER A 591 -24.10 -3.87 10.99
C SER A 591 -24.21 -2.51 10.28
N TRP A 592 -25.37 -1.86 10.34
CA TRP A 592 -25.53 -0.49 9.84
C TRP A 592 -24.56 0.47 10.55
N TYR A 593 -24.55 0.45 11.88
CA TYR A 593 -23.71 1.35 12.67
C TYR A 593 -22.21 1.15 12.38
N LEU A 594 -21.73 -0.10 12.41
CA LEU A 594 -20.32 -0.42 12.18
C LEU A 594 -19.86 0.05 10.81
N ASN A 595 -20.62 -0.27 9.76
CA ASN A 595 -20.21 0.05 8.40
C ASN A 595 -20.43 1.54 8.07
N VAL A 596 -21.63 2.07 8.31
CA VAL A 596 -22.04 3.40 7.81
C VAL A 596 -21.56 4.52 8.73
N ASN A 597 -21.69 4.33 10.04
CA ASN A 597 -21.40 5.37 11.04
C ASN A 597 -19.96 5.26 11.57
N LEU A 598 -19.46 4.05 11.84
CA LEU A 598 -18.16 3.86 12.51
C LEU A 598 -16.96 3.83 11.56
N VAL A 599 -17.04 3.26 10.35
CA VAL A 599 -15.89 3.24 9.41
C VAL A 599 -15.86 4.44 8.47
N GLY A 600 -17.04 4.93 8.07
CA GLY A 600 -17.19 6.23 7.39
C GLY A 600 -16.75 6.24 5.93
N HIS A 601 -17.06 5.19 5.18
CA HIS A 601 -16.92 5.19 3.72
C HIS A 601 -17.86 6.22 3.04
N SER A 602 -17.55 6.58 1.80
CA SER A 602 -18.41 7.51 1.04
C SER A 602 -19.68 6.83 0.52
N TRP A 603 -19.66 5.50 0.40
CA TRP A 603 -20.70 4.64 -0.18
C TRP A 603 -20.98 4.90 -1.67
N THR A 604 -20.09 5.63 -2.31
CA THR A 604 -20.10 5.84 -3.76
C THR A 604 -19.17 4.89 -4.49
N GLU A 605 -18.29 4.19 -3.78
CA GLU A 605 -17.30 3.27 -4.35
C GLU A 605 -17.98 2.20 -5.20
N ARG A 606 -17.39 1.92 -6.37
CA ARG A 606 -17.91 0.95 -7.35
C ARG A 606 -16.80 0.05 -7.86
N SER A 607 -17.00 -1.26 -7.78
CA SER A 607 -16.07 -2.27 -8.29
C SER A 607 -16.64 -2.95 -9.53
N PHE A 608 -15.74 -3.41 -10.40
CA PHE A 608 -16.12 -4.17 -11.59
C PHE A 608 -15.07 -5.23 -11.90
N GLU A 609 -15.55 -6.31 -12.50
CA GLU A 609 -14.77 -7.48 -12.87
C GLU A 609 -14.80 -7.67 -14.39
N ILE A 610 -13.63 -7.84 -14.99
CA ILE A 610 -13.47 -8.14 -16.42
C ILE A 610 -12.86 -9.54 -16.56
N GLY A 611 -13.58 -10.40 -17.28
CA GLY A 611 -13.10 -11.73 -17.66
C GLY A 611 -12.50 -11.74 -19.06
N ARG A 612 -11.63 -12.72 -19.33
CA ARG A 612 -11.11 -13.03 -20.67
C ARG A 612 -11.75 -14.33 -21.18
N TYR A 613 -12.34 -14.29 -22.38
CA TYR A 613 -12.84 -15.49 -23.04
C TYR A 613 -11.69 -16.45 -23.41
N PRO A 614 -11.90 -17.77 -23.36
CA PRO A 614 -10.98 -18.74 -23.92
C PRO A 614 -10.82 -18.56 -25.43
N ARG A 615 -9.59 -18.68 -25.96
CA ARG A 615 -9.38 -18.68 -27.42
C ARG A 615 -9.77 -20.03 -28.02
N GLU A 616 -10.28 -20.04 -29.25
CA GLU A 616 -10.42 -21.28 -30.04
C GLU A 616 -9.04 -21.95 -30.17
N GLY A 617 -8.89 -23.14 -29.59
CA GLY A 617 -7.62 -23.86 -29.46
C GLY A 617 -7.16 -24.10 -28.01
N GLU A 618 -7.61 -23.28 -27.05
CA GLU A 618 -7.39 -23.50 -25.60
C GLU A 618 -8.46 -24.44 -24.98
N LEU A 619 -9.57 -24.68 -25.69
CA LEU A 619 -10.71 -25.54 -25.29
C LEU A 619 -10.44 -27.05 -25.38
N GLY A 620 -9.18 -27.46 -25.48
CA GLY A 620 -8.75 -28.83 -25.70
C GLY A 620 -8.89 -29.79 -24.51
N TYR A 621 -9.81 -29.56 -23.56
CA TYR A 621 -10.35 -30.59 -22.65
C TYR A 621 -11.50 -30.01 -21.81
N GLN A 622 -12.72 -30.01 -22.34
CA GLN A 622 -13.91 -30.03 -21.49
C GLN A 622 -14.87 -31.12 -21.99
N PRO A 623 -15.32 -32.05 -21.13
CA PRO A 623 -16.45 -32.89 -21.46
C PRO A 623 -17.69 -31.99 -21.54
N ASN A 624 -18.40 -32.09 -22.67
CA ASN A 624 -19.67 -31.41 -22.96
C ASN A 624 -20.52 -31.16 -21.70
N PRO A 625 -20.96 -29.91 -21.43
CA PRO A 625 -22.10 -29.72 -20.56
C PRO A 625 -23.31 -30.31 -21.29
N LYS A 626 -23.76 -31.49 -20.84
CA LYS A 626 -25.06 -32.00 -21.24
C LYS A 626 -26.10 -30.95 -20.87
N ASN A 627 -26.92 -30.60 -21.85
CA ASN A 627 -28.13 -29.81 -21.71
C ASN A 627 -28.94 -30.25 -20.47
N GLU A 628 -28.87 -29.49 -19.39
CA GLU A 628 -29.92 -29.47 -18.36
C GLU A 628 -31.00 -28.47 -18.80
N THR A 629 -31.68 -28.82 -19.89
CA THR A 629 -32.98 -28.27 -20.25
C THR A 629 -33.80 -29.39 -20.86
N ASP A 630 -34.27 -30.30 -20.01
CA ASP A 630 -35.49 -31.08 -20.25
C ASP A 630 -35.84 -31.81 -18.95
N GLU A 631 -36.66 -31.16 -18.12
CA GLU A 631 -37.81 -31.75 -17.39
C GLU A 631 -38.31 -30.80 -16.31
N SER A 632 -39.13 -29.82 -16.70
CA SER A 632 -40.35 -29.46 -15.94
C SER A 632 -41.21 -28.53 -16.79
N ASN A 633 -41.90 -29.13 -17.77
CA ASN A 633 -42.92 -28.45 -18.53
C ASN A 633 -44.24 -28.51 -17.75
N THR A 634 -44.59 -27.43 -17.03
CA THR A 634 -46.00 -27.15 -16.70
C THR A 634 -46.30 -25.66 -16.84
N LYS A 635 -46.73 -25.31 -18.06
CA LYS A 635 -47.75 -24.30 -18.41
C LYS A 635 -47.80 -23.01 -17.56
N GLN A 636 -47.35 -21.91 -18.16
CA GLN A 636 -48.23 -20.76 -18.46
C GLN A 636 -47.56 -19.85 -19.51
N LYS A 637 -48.23 -19.67 -20.66
CA LYS A 637 -47.81 -18.79 -21.75
C LYS A 637 -47.80 -17.32 -21.29
N PRO A 638 -46.80 -16.49 -21.65
CA PRO A 638 -46.97 -15.05 -21.70
C PRO A 638 -47.63 -14.66 -23.04
N SER A 639 -48.64 -13.80 -22.96
CA SER A 639 -49.27 -13.13 -24.09
C SER A 639 -48.28 -12.17 -24.76
N GLU A 640 -48.22 -12.26 -26.07
CA GLU A 640 -47.61 -11.27 -26.96
C GLU A 640 -48.34 -9.91 -26.87
N PHE A 641 -47.59 -8.89 -27.28
CA PHE A 641 -47.99 -7.79 -28.18
C PHE A 641 -48.02 -6.33 -27.68
N MET A 642 -47.23 -5.57 -28.45
CA MET A 642 -47.50 -4.27 -29.08
C MET A 642 -47.09 -2.98 -28.37
N GLN A 643 -46.10 -2.35 -28.99
CA GLN A 643 -46.05 -0.91 -29.25
C GLN A 643 -47.42 -0.35 -29.69
N GLY A 644 -47.81 0.79 -29.14
CA GLY A 644 -49.01 1.52 -29.55
C GLY A 644 -48.95 2.98 -29.16
N SER A 645 -48.69 3.82 -30.15
CA SER A 645 -48.62 5.28 -30.12
C SER A 645 -50.01 5.95 -30.00
N SER A 646 -50.09 6.97 -29.13
CA SER A 646 -50.83 8.25 -29.27
C SER A 646 -52.37 8.33 -29.20
N LYS A 647 -52.78 9.44 -28.55
CA LYS A 647 -53.93 10.36 -28.78
C LYS A 647 -55.23 10.18 -27.99
N SER A 648 -55.60 11.32 -27.38
CA SER A 648 -56.93 11.82 -26.97
C SER A 648 -57.68 10.99 -25.92
N ARG A 649 -58.20 11.54 -24.83
CA ARG A 649 -58.89 12.83 -24.62
C ARG A 649 -58.70 13.28 -23.18
#